data_AF-S9VIX1-F1
#
_entry.id   AF-S9VIX1-F1
#
_cell.length_a   1.000
_cell.length_b   1.000
_cell.length_c   1.000
_cell.angle_alpha   90.00
_cell.angle_beta   90.00
_cell.angle_gamma   90.00
#
_symmetry.space_group_name_H-M   'P 1'
#
loop_
_entity.id
_entity.type
_entity.pdbx_description
1 polymer ?
#
loop_
_entity_poly.entity_id
_entity_poly.type
_entity_poly.pdbx_seq_one_letter_code
_entity_poly.pdbx_strand_id
1 'polypeptide(L)'
;MPDGHSSASVVAVDPEKAAKERDAAARAMLQDNPNAAGGASRLYLKRDLVLTVPYTLKIVAKTKEELARVKTVAEEVLTSAFHLCDAVLNNFNPDSEISLINKLPVGEQHQMSAPLKRVLGCCQRVCNSSRGSFDPAVGPLVHKLREAAKKQVQIPPEEIAALAKKCSLNKSFKMDLHKGIISRKHSEAALDLGAVNKGYIVDYVIEKLNAANVENAFFEWGGDVRASGTNLNGGAWAVGIVRPPALSELRNPPSSDDKHNTYIRVIQLHNEAVATSGDYENLIEGPGSKLYTSIFNWDQKGLHVPSDTQLAQASIKCYSCMYADALATAALLKGNPVNVRRMLDGWRHVRDAVTDFTVYSRDEERVARMFEIATESTEMRAKRIAGSLPARVIVIGGGLAGCAAAIEAANCGAQVILLEKEKKLGGNSAKATSGINGWGTRAQAKQNIMDDGKYFERDTYLSGRGGNCDSGLVKVLSVKSADAIKWLINLGVPLSVLSQLGGASRKRCHRAPDQKDGTPVPIGFTIMRILENHIRTNLSTKVTVMTGINVTALLHTKNNRSDGVTIVRVSGVELLQHNQEPMKLSADAVVLATGGFSNDRTARSLLQEYAPQLGSFPTTNGTWATGDGVKMARKLGVALVDMDKVQLHPTGLIDPKDPANGTKYLGPEALRGSGGILLNKSGERFINELDLRSVVSKAIQGQGNIFPKSNNSTFAYCVLNETAAGLFGRNSLGFYWKKLGLFEKVENVAELAKLIGCPENDLLRTLTQYEKTSSAGQHACPITGKNVFPCVLGPQGPFYVAYVTPSIHYTMGGCLISPSAEIQSIDRAHDAETAHRRPILGLFGAGEVTGGVHGGNRLGGNSLLECVVFGKIAGDRAATILQKKTHALSMDEWATVVLREVREGGVYGTGSRVLRFNLPGQLQRTGLALGQFIGIRGEWDGQHLVGYYSPITLPDDYGVIGILARSDKGNLREWISALQPGDAVEMKACGGLRIERRFSARHFFYKNYKIRKLALIAGGTGIAPMLQIIRAAVKRPFMESLESINLIYAAEDVSELTYRELLHSYQRQYGTEKFTCHFVLNKPPPQWTEGVGFVDAALLRTAVQAPSNDLLIAICGPPVMQRAVKIALAAQGYNMNLVRTVDDPEGVSKI
;
A
#
# COMPACT_ATOMS: atom_id res chain seq x y z
N MET A 1 7.17 31.82 4.11
CA MET A 1 7.18 30.80 5.17
C MET A 1 7.61 29.46 4.57
N PRO A 2 8.92 29.17 4.51
CA PRO A 2 9.43 27.83 4.22
C PRO A 2 9.45 27.02 5.56
N ASP A 3 9.37 25.70 5.67
CA ASP A 3 9.56 24.61 4.71
C ASP A 3 8.74 23.38 5.17
N GLY A 4 7.75 22.98 4.36
CA GLY A 4 6.73 21.95 4.65
C GLY A 4 7.19 20.50 4.47
N HIS A 5 8.32 20.13 5.06
CA HIS A 5 8.82 18.75 5.08
C HIS A 5 9.22 18.32 6.49
N SER A 6 8.26 18.04 7.38
CA SER A 6 8.61 17.31 8.60
C SER A 6 7.55 16.34 9.12
N SER A 7 7.88 15.04 9.10
CA SER A 7 7.40 14.01 10.04
C SER A 7 7.93 14.19 11.48
N ALA A 8 8.26 15.42 11.86
CA ALA A 8 8.62 15.83 13.21
C ALA A 8 7.68 16.98 13.55
N SER A 9 6.89 16.82 14.62
CA SER A 9 6.05 17.88 15.16
C SER A 9 6.93 18.82 15.98
N VAL A 10 7.10 20.06 15.53
CA VAL A 10 7.52 21.16 16.41
C VAL A 10 6.27 21.58 17.17
N VAL A 11 6.21 21.30 18.46
CA VAL A 11 5.08 21.71 19.31
C VAL A 11 5.56 22.91 20.12
N ALA A 12 4.97 24.08 19.88
CA ALA A 12 5.04 25.19 20.84
C ALA A 12 4.11 24.84 22.00
N VAL A 13 4.61 24.78 23.22
CA VAL A 13 3.84 24.42 24.40
C VAL A 13 3.81 25.60 25.37
N ASP A 14 2.71 25.78 26.09
CA ASP A 14 2.67 26.62 27.30
C ASP A 14 3.73 26.08 28.31
N PRO A 15 4.83 26.82 28.53
CA PRO A 15 6.06 26.25 29.08
C PRO A 15 5.91 25.82 30.55
N GLU A 16 5.20 26.58 31.39
CA GLU A 16 5.19 26.34 32.84
C GLU A 16 4.24 25.21 33.26
N LYS A 17 3.03 25.17 32.71
CA LYS A 17 2.02 24.16 33.09
C LYS A 17 2.39 22.78 32.57
N ALA A 18 2.82 22.70 31.31
CA ALA A 18 3.18 21.42 30.70
C ALA A 18 4.52 20.87 31.25
N ALA A 19 5.45 21.72 31.69
CA ALA A 19 6.67 21.26 32.34
C ALA A 19 6.40 20.53 33.66
N LYS A 20 5.52 21.06 34.52
CA LYS A 20 5.17 20.43 35.82
C LYS A 20 4.50 19.06 35.65
N GLU A 21 3.54 18.94 34.74
CA GLU A 21 2.83 17.68 34.48
C GLU A 21 3.74 16.62 33.84
N ARG A 22 4.60 17.02 32.89
CA ARG A 22 5.61 16.13 32.28
C ARG A 22 6.63 15.63 33.28
N ASP A 23 7.09 16.51 34.17
CA ASP A 23 8.11 16.16 35.16
C ASP A 23 7.58 15.14 36.18
N ALA A 24 6.35 15.32 36.66
CA ALA A 24 5.68 14.36 37.54
C ALA A 24 5.53 12.97 36.87
N ALA A 25 5.09 12.93 35.61
CA ALA A 25 4.94 11.68 34.86
C ALA A 25 6.28 11.01 34.54
N ALA A 26 7.30 11.80 34.20
CA ALA A 26 8.66 11.30 33.94
C ALA A 26 9.26 10.66 35.19
N ARG A 27 9.12 11.31 36.35
CA ARG A 27 9.58 10.78 37.64
C ARG A 27 8.90 9.46 38.00
N ALA A 28 7.60 9.32 37.75
CA ALA A 28 6.90 8.06 37.95
C ALA A 28 7.44 6.93 37.06
N MET A 29 7.83 7.22 35.82
CA MET A 29 8.40 6.24 34.89
C MET A 29 9.85 5.84 35.19
N LEU A 30 10.62 6.71 35.87
CA LEU A 30 12.02 6.49 36.21
C LEU A 30 12.22 5.78 37.56
N GLN A 31 11.16 5.60 38.35
CA GLN A 31 11.23 4.89 39.64
C GLN A 31 11.29 3.38 39.46
N ASP A 32 12.46 2.80 39.75
CA ASP A 32 12.61 1.37 39.98
C ASP A 32 11.96 1.04 41.34
N ASN A 33 10.73 0.50 41.37
CA ASN A 33 10.02 0.16 42.62
C ASN A 33 10.39 -1.26 43.13
N PRO A 34 11.25 -1.40 44.16
CA PRO A 34 11.68 -2.71 44.65
C PRO A 34 10.56 -3.51 45.32
N ASN A 35 9.43 -2.88 45.70
CA ASN A 35 8.30 -3.55 46.35
C ASN A 35 7.26 -4.11 45.36
N ALA A 36 7.36 -3.79 44.06
CA ALA A 36 6.43 -4.26 43.03
C ALA A 36 6.82 -5.64 42.45
N ALA A 37 8.08 -6.04 42.57
CA ALA A 37 8.55 -7.35 42.13
C ALA A 37 8.25 -8.40 43.21
N GLY A 38 7.37 -9.36 42.91
CA GLY A 38 7.14 -10.52 43.77
C GLY A 38 8.42 -11.33 44.01
N GLY A 39 9.14 -11.04 45.09
CA GLY A 39 10.01 -11.93 45.88
C GLY A 39 11.30 -12.53 45.27
N ALA A 40 11.54 -12.53 43.95
CA ALA A 40 12.66 -13.32 43.38
C ALA A 40 13.86 -12.49 42.85
N SER A 41 13.64 -11.43 42.07
CA SER A 41 14.71 -10.68 41.40
C SER A 41 15.39 -9.65 42.31
N ARG A 42 16.71 -9.47 42.15
CA ARG A 42 17.54 -8.50 42.89
C ARG A 42 18.28 -7.57 41.95
N LEU A 43 18.43 -6.31 42.35
CA LEU A 43 19.19 -5.29 41.63
C LEU A 43 20.61 -5.17 42.21
N TYR A 44 21.62 -5.35 41.37
CA TYR A 44 22.98 -4.85 41.63
C TYR A 44 23.10 -3.45 41.06
N LEU A 45 23.43 -2.48 41.92
CA LEU A 45 23.66 -1.10 41.56
C LEU A 45 25.08 -0.71 41.97
N LYS A 46 25.87 -0.24 40.99
CA LYS A 46 27.19 0.36 41.23
C LYS A 46 27.19 1.79 40.68
N ARG A 47 27.67 2.73 41.48
CA ARG A 47 27.91 4.12 41.11
C ARG A 47 29.31 4.48 41.56
N ASP A 48 30.09 5.06 40.66
CA ASP A 48 31.47 5.44 40.95
C ASP A 48 31.95 6.51 39.95
N LEU A 49 33.19 6.96 40.12
CA LEU A 49 33.86 7.94 39.28
C LEU A 49 35.09 7.32 38.62
N VAL A 50 35.23 7.45 37.31
CA VAL A 50 36.42 6.98 36.58
C VAL A 50 36.79 7.96 35.48
N LEU A 51 38.08 8.26 35.32
CA LEU A 51 38.57 9.29 34.39
C LEU A 51 37.81 10.62 34.53
N THR A 52 37.46 11.00 35.77
CA THR A 52 36.66 12.20 36.13
C THR A 52 35.21 12.21 35.63
N VAL A 53 34.70 11.09 35.11
CA VAL A 53 33.34 10.95 34.59
C VAL A 53 32.56 9.95 35.45
N PRO A 54 31.36 10.32 35.97
CA PRO A 54 30.54 9.41 36.76
C PRO A 54 29.95 8.30 35.89
N TYR A 55 29.81 7.09 36.44
CA TYR A 55 29.07 6.01 35.80
C TYR A 55 28.06 5.37 36.75
N THR A 56 27.00 4.82 36.15
CA THR A 56 26.00 4.00 36.83
C THR A 56 25.86 2.67 36.10
N LEU A 57 26.07 1.56 36.83
CA LEU A 57 25.78 0.22 36.36
C LEU A 57 24.62 -0.37 37.17
N LYS A 58 23.58 -0.83 36.48
CA LYS A 58 22.44 -1.56 37.04
C LYS A 58 22.37 -2.94 36.40
N ILE A 59 22.26 -4.00 37.19
CA ILE A 59 22.08 -5.37 36.69
C ILE A 59 20.99 -6.08 37.50
N VAL A 60 20.06 -6.73 36.81
CA VAL A 60 19.00 -7.54 37.44
C VAL A 60 19.43 -9.01 37.48
N ALA A 61 19.60 -9.55 38.68
CA ALA A 61 19.89 -10.97 38.94
C ALA A 61 18.64 -11.68 39.46
N LYS A 62 18.38 -12.91 39.00
CA LYS A 62 17.19 -13.70 39.37
C LYS A 62 17.36 -14.45 40.69
N THR A 63 18.59 -14.75 41.13
CA THR A 63 18.87 -15.49 42.37
C THR A 63 20.00 -14.87 43.22
N LYS A 64 20.23 -15.37 44.45
CA LYS A 64 21.37 -14.90 45.29
C LYS A 64 22.71 -15.32 44.69
N GLU A 65 22.74 -16.52 44.14
CA GLU A 65 23.92 -17.15 43.54
C GLU A 65 24.29 -16.43 42.25
N GLU A 66 23.29 -16.08 41.43
CA GLU A 66 23.50 -15.27 40.23
C GLU A 66 24.01 -13.87 40.59
N LEU A 67 23.49 -13.25 41.65
CA LEU A 67 23.94 -11.93 42.11
C LEU A 67 25.43 -11.92 42.49
N ALA A 68 25.93 -12.99 43.14
CA ALA A 68 27.34 -13.11 43.47
C ALA A 68 28.21 -13.22 42.21
N ARG A 69 27.83 -14.09 41.26
CA ARG A 69 28.51 -14.23 39.96
C ARG A 69 28.52 -12.93 39.17
N VAL A 70 27.38 -12.26 39.07
CA VAL A 70 27.20 -11.00 38.33
C VAL A 70 28.09 -9.89 38.87
N LYS A 71 28.26 -9.80 40.19
CA LYS A 71 29.18 -8.82 40.80
C LYS A 71 30.61 -9.01 40.33
N THR A 72 31.13 -10.23 40.37
CA THR A 72 32.49 -10.54 39.90
C THR A 72 32.66 -10.22 38.42
N VAL A 73 31.74 -10.69 37.57
CA VAL A 73 31.75 -10.42 36.13
C VAL A 73 31.69 -8.91 35.85
N ALA A 74 30.87 -8.16 36.58
CA ALA A 74 30.75 -6.72 36.42
C ALA A 74 32.06 -5.99 36.73
N GLU A 75 32.76 -6.35 37.81
CA GLU A 75 34.05 -5.75 38.15
C GLU A 75 35.12 -6.04 37.09
N GLU A 76 35.20 -7.28 36.60
CA GLU A 76 36.15 -7.67 35.55
C GLU A 76 35.88 -6.92 34.23
N VAL A 77 34.61 -6.81 33.84
CA VAL A 77 34.19 -6.09 32.63
C VAL A 77 34.48 -4.60 32.76
N LEU A 78 34.13 -3.96 33.88
CA LEU A 78 34.40 -2.53 34.11
C LEU A 78 35.90 -2.25 34.10
N THR A 79 36.69 -3.06 34.81
CA THR A 79 38.16 -2.93 34.84
C THR A 79 38.74 -3.03 33.43
N SER A 80 38.32 -4.05 32.66
CA SER A 80 38.75 -4.25 31.28
C SER A 80 38.33 -3.10 30.35
N ALA A 81 37.11 -2.58 30.53
CA ALA A 81 36.56 -1.53 29.70
C ALA A 81 37.31 -0.20 29.91
N PHE A 82 37.56 0.18 31.17
CA PHE A 82 38.27 1.42 31.46
C PHE A 82 39.77 1.32 31.18
N HIS A 83 40.39 0.15 31.35
CA HIS A 83 41.75 -0.08 30.87
C HIS A 83 41.84 0.04 29.34
N LEU A 84 40.89 -0.52 28.60
CA LEU A 84 40.82 -0.38 27.15
C LEU A 84 40.66 1.10 26.75
N CYS A 85 39.79 1.84 27.44
CA CYS A 85 39.63 3.27 27.21
C CYS A 85 40.96 4.01 27.38
N ASP A 86 41.65 3.75 28.48
CA ASP A 86 42.89 4.44 28.84
C ASP A 86 44.05 4.08 27.90
N ALA A 87 44.22 2.79 27.59
CA ALA A 87 45.33 2.29 26.77
C ALA A 87 45.14 2.53 25.25
N VAL A 88 43.91 2.74 24.77
CA VAL A 88 43.64 2.83 23.31
C VAL A 88 43.05 4.16 22.90
N LEU A 89 42.07 4.69 23.64
CA LEU A 89 41.21 5.80 23.19
C LEU A 89 41.43 7.11 23.94
N ASN A 90 42.24 7.10 25.01
CA ASN A 90 42.47 8.27 25.86
C ASN A 90 43.62 9.13 25.33
N ASN A 91 43.28 10.30 24.77
CA ASN A 91 44.25 11.28 24.29
C ASN A 91 45.08 11.97 25.40
N PHE A 92 44.71 11.80 26.67
CA PHE A 92 45.46 12.33 27.80
C PHE A 92 46.53 11.36 28.31
N ASN A 93 46.40 10.07 28.01
CA ASN A 93 47.44 9.08 28.29
C ASN A 93 48.49 9.15 27.16
N PRO A 94 49.75 9.55 27.45
CA PRO A 94 50.78 9.73 26.42
C PRO A 94 51.18 8.43 25.71
N ASP A 95 50.89 7.28 26.32
CA ASP A 95 51.23 5.93 25.87
C ASP A 95 50.05 5.20 25.20
N SER A 96 48.88 5.84 25.13
CA SER A 96 47.72 5.25 24.47
C SER A 96 47.94 5.13 22.96
N GLU A 97 47.29 4.14 22.33
CA GLU A 97 47.43 3.91 20.89
C GLU A 97 47.11 5.17 20.07
N ILE A 98 46.06 5.91 20.44
CA ILE A 98 45.69 7.17 19.78
C ILE A 98 46.76 8.26 19.95
N SER A 99 47.36 8.38 21.14
CA SER A 99 48.45 9.32 21.41
C SER A 99 49.71 8.97 20.63
N LEU A 100 50.02 7.69 20.47
CA LEU A 100 51.14 7.22 19.65
C LEU A 100 50.92 7.55 18.17
N ILE A 101 49.71 7.32 17.63
CA ILE A 101 49.35 7.70 16.26
C ILE A 101 49.46 9.22 16.05
N ASN A 102 49.05 10.01 17.04
CA ASN A 102 49.15 11.48 16.99
C ASN A 102 50.60 11.99 16.98
N LYS A 103 51.55 11.19 17.48
CA LYS A 103 53.00 11.47 17.51
C LYS A 103 53.78 10.79 16.38
N LEU A 104 53.15 9.93 15.59
CA LEU A 104 53.79 9.15 14.52
C LEU A 104 54.51 10.08 13.51
N PRO A 105 55.70 9.73 13.00
CA PRO A 105 56.32 10.45 11.89
C PRO A 105 55.43 10.51 10.64
N VAL A 106 55.53 11.59 9.86
CA VAL A 106 54.71 11.78 8.66
C VAL A 106 55.01 10.69 7.63
N GLY A 107 53.98 10.01 7.13
CA GLY A 107 54.08 8.92 6.15
C GLY A 107 54.28 7.53 6.73
N GLU A 108 54.73 7.39 7.98
CA GLU A 108 54.90 6.11 8.66
C GLU A 108 53.54 5.46 8.97
N GLN A 109 53.46 4.13 8.84
CA GLN A 109 52.21 3.37 8.97
C GLN A 109 52.10 2.72 10.35
N HIS A 110 50.94 2.87 10.98
CA HIS A 110 50.57 2.19 12.22
C HIS A 110 49.48 1.15 11.97
N GLN A 111 49.63 -0.04 12.54
CA GLN A 111 48.63 -1.10 12.51
C GLN A 111 47.65 -0.91 13.67
N MET A 112 46.42 -0.52 13.36
CA MET A 112 45.39 -0.26 14.35
C MET A 112 44.95 -1.54 15.06
N SER A 113 44.77 -1.45 16.38
CA SER A 113 44.06 -2.44 17.18
C SER A 113 42.61 -2.58 16.69
N ALA A 114 41.99 -3.74 16.95
CA ALA A 114 40.61 -3.98 16.57
C ALA A 114 39.62 -2.95 17.19
N PRO A 115 39.76 -2.56 18.47
CA PRO A 115 38.98 -1.48 19.06
C PRO A 115 39.13 -0.14 18.32
N LEU A 116 40.36 0.30 18.07
CA LEU A 116 40.59 1.58 17.40
C LEU A 116 40.09 1.57 15.95
N LYS A 117 40.29 0.47 15.23
CA LYS A 117 39.75 0.26 13.88
C LYS A 117 38.23 0.37 13.85
N ARG A 118 37.52 -0.19 14.85
CA ARG A 118 36.06 -0.07 14.99
C ARG A 118 35.63 1.37 15.23
N VAL A 119 36.32 2.09 16.13
CA VAL A 119 36.05 3.51 16.42
C VAL A 119 36.29 4.39 15.21
N LEU A 120 37.43 4.26 14.52
CA LEU A 120 37.72 5.08 13.34
C LEU A 120 36.82 4.75 12.14
N GLY A 121 36.34 3.51 12.04
CA GLY A 121 35.27 3.16 11.10
C GLY A 121 33.97 3.92 11.36
N CYS A 122 33.57 4.04 12.64
CA CYS A 122 32.44 4.90 13.04
C CYS A 122 32.72 6.36 12.67
N CYS A 123 33.87 6.91 13.07
CA CYS A 123 34.22 8.30 12.82
C CYS A 123 34.19 8.66 11.33
N GLN A 124 34.79 7.84 10.47
CA GLN A 124 34.79 8.07 9.03
C GLN A 124 33.36 8.09 8.47
N ARG A 125 32.52 7.15 8.91
CA ARG A 125 31.14 7.03 8.43
C ARG A 125 30.28 8.21 8.87
N VAL A 126 30.37 8.60 10.14
CA VAL A 126 29.66 9.75 10.70
C VAL A 126 30.16 11.05 10.09
N CYS A 127 31.47 11.23 9.95
CA CYS A 127 32.08 12.39 9.28
C CYS A 127 31.57 12.56 7.85
N ASN A 128 31.58 11.48 7.06
CA ASN A 128 31.07 11.51 5.70
C ASN A 128 29.56 11.82 5.65
N SER A 129 28.75 11.16 6.48
CA SER A 129 27.29 11.33 6.47
C SER A 129 26.85 12.71 6.98
N SER A 130 27.60 13.28 7.93
CA SER A 130 27.36 14.62 8.47
C SER A 130 27.97 15.72 7.62
N ARG A 131 28.68 15.39 6.52
CA ARG A 131 29.40 16.34 5.66
C ARG A 131 30.43 17.17 6.44
N GLY A 132 31.15 16.53 7.34
CA GLY A 132 32.24 17.15 8.12
C GLY A 132 31.81 17.92 9.36
N SER A 133 30.50 18.01 9.69
CA SER A 133 30.08 18.60 10.98
C SER A 133 30.66 17.82 12.16
N PHE A 134 30.84 16.51 12.03
CA PHE A 134 31.70 15.72 12.90
C PHE A 134 32.98 15.38 12.15
N ASP A 135 34.14 15.64 12.73
CA ASP A 135 35.43 15.23 12.18
C ASP A 135 36.41 15.00 13.34
N PRO A 136 36.96 13.78 13.52
CA PRO A 136 37.89 13.52 14.63
C PRO A 136 39.24 14.21 14.42
N ALA A 137 39.59 14.72 13.24
CA ALA A 137 40.90 15.36 13.01
C ALA A 137 40.96 16.83 13.45
N VAL A 138 39.94 17.32 14.17
CA VAL A 138 39.88 18.69 14.72
C VAL A 138 40.74 18.92 15.95
N GLY A 139 41.34 17.87 16.53
CA GLY A 139 42.13 17.96 17.77
C GLY A 139 43.11 19.14 17.84
N PRO A 140 43.92 19.42 16.81
CA PRO A 140 44.83 20.56 16.81
C PRO A 140 44.10 21.92 16.93
N LEU A 141 42.96 22.07 16.26
CA LEU A 141 42.14 23.29 16.31
C LEU A 141 41.52 23.46 17.70
N VAL A 142 40.91 22.39 18.23
CA VAL A 142 40.30 22.38 19.56
C VAL A 142 41.33 22.71 20.63
N HIS A 143 42.48 22.02 20.64
CA HIS A 143 43.52 22.25 21.64
C HIS A 143 44.01 23.70 21.62
N LYS A 144 44.34 24.23 20.43
CA LYS A 144 44.83 25.60 20.29
C LYS A 144 43.81 26.64 20.77
N LEU A 145 42.54 26.49 20.38
CA LEU A 145 41.47 27.40 20.79
C LEU A 145 41.18 27.31 22.29
N ARG A 146 41.21 26.11 22.88
CA ARG A 146 41.02 25.92 24.33
C ARG A 146 42.12 26.58 25.14
N GLU A 147 43.37 26.43 24.72
CA GLU A 147 44.51 27.07 25.40
C GLU A 147 44.47 28.59 25.30
N ALA A 148 44.07 29.14 24.14
CA ALA A 148 43.87 30.57 24.00
C ALA A 148 42.72 31.10 24.87
N ALA A 149 41.59 30.38 24.92
CA ALA A 149 40.46 30.72 25.78
C ALA A 149 40.86 30.76 27.26
N LYS A 150 41.53 29.72 27.77
CA LYS A 150 42.05 29.67 29.15
C LYS A 150 43.01 30.82 29.46
N LYS A 151 43.86 31.19 28.50
CA LYS A 151 44.81 32.31 28.64
C LYS A 151 44.18 33.68 28.44
N GLN A 152 42.87 33.75 28.16
CA GLN A 152 42.15 34.99 27.87
C GLN A 152 42.74 35.76 26.67
N VAL A 153 43.23 35.03 25.65
CA VAL A 153 43.81 35.59 24.43
C VAL A 153 42.96 35.21 23.20
N GLN A 154 42.86 36.10 22.22
CA GLN A 154 42.25 35.80 20.91
C GLN A 154 43.31 35.34 19.91
N ILE A 155 43.00 34.29 19.15
CA ILE A 155 43.86 33.82 18.05
C ILE A 155 43.46 34.55 16.77
N PRO A 156 44.42 35.03 15.96
CA PRO A 156 44.11 35.65 14.67
C PRO A 156 43.31 34.71 13.74
N PRO A 157 42.20 35.17 13.13
CA PRO A 157 41.35 34.32 12.28
C PRO A 157 42.06 33.65 11.11
N GLU A 158 43.08 34.29 10.54
CA GLU A 158 43.91 33.76 9.46
C GLU A 158 44.70 32.51 9.89
N GLU A 159 45.14 32.45 11.13
CA GLU A 159 45.90 31.33 11.68
C GLU A 159 44.99 30.12 11.87
N ILE A 160 43.77 30.33 12.38
CA ILE A 160 42.76 29.29 12.50
C ILE A 160 42.30 28.81 11.12
N ALA A 161 42.10 29.72 10.17
CA ALA A 161 41.74 29.39 8.80
C ALA A 161 42.83 28.57 8.10
N ALA A 162 44.12 28.89 8.33
CA ALA A 162 45.25 28.14 7.78
C ALA A 162 45.29 26.70 8.32
N LEU A 163 45.09 26.53 9.64
CA LEU A 163 45.08 25.21 10.27
C LEU A 163 43.84 24.38 9.83
N ALA A 164 42.67 25.01 9.78
CA ALA A 164 41.42 24.37 9.34
C ALA A 164 41.45 23.87 7.88
N LYS A 165 42.28 24.47 7.00
CA LYS A 165 42.47 23.98 5.63
C LYS A 165 43.09 22.58 5.57
N LYS A 166 43.87 22.19 6.59
CA LYS A 166 44.63 20.93 6.66
C LYS A 166 44.02 19.91 7.63
N CYS A 167 43.46 20.35 8.76
CA CYS A 167 42.97 19.50 9.86
C CYS A 167 41.59 18.88 9.63
N SER A 168 41.45 18.02 8.62
CA SER A 168 40.25 17.20 8.38
C SER A 168 40.66 15.75 8.15
N LEU A 169 39.82 14.78 8.49
CA LEU A 169 40.19 13.35 8.52
C LEU A 169 40.91 12.89 7.24
N ASN A 170 40.33 13.21 6.06
CA ASN A 170 40.88 12.80 4.77
C ASN A 170 42.17 13.55 4.38
N LYS A 171 42.42 14.75 4.91
CA LYS A 171 43.62 15.55 4.62
C LYS A 171 44.74 15.30 5.62
N SER A 172 44.39 14.94 6.85
CA SER A 172 45.32 14.69 7.94
C SER A 172 45.82 13.25 7.96
N PHE A 173 45.01 12.29 7.50
CA PHE A 173 45.35 10.87 7.56
C PHE A 173 45.16 10.15 6.23
N LYS A 174 45.98 9.13 5.99
CA LYS A 174 45.76 8.07 4.99
C LYS A 174 45.37 6.83 5.78
N MET A 175 44.14 6.34 5.55
CA MET A 175 43.59 5.21 6.30
C MET A 175 43.09 4.13 5.36
N ASP A 176 43.43 2.87 5.64
CA ASP A 176 42.88 1.68 5.02
C ASP A 176 42.15 0.88 6.12
N LEU A 177 40.82 1.05 6.18
CA LEU A 177 39.98 0.35 7.14
C LEU A 177 39.85 -1.15 6.86
N HIS A 178 40.16 -1.63 5.66
CA HIS A 178 40.15 -3.07 5.40
C HIS A 178 41.38 -3.71 6.04
N LYS A 179 42.57 -3.17 5.74
CA LYS A 179 43.86 -3.63 6.29
C LYS A 179 44.08 -3.22 7.75
N GLY A 180 43.35 -2.21 8.23
CA GLY A 180 43.51 -1.68 9.59
C GLY A 180 44.76 -0.81 9.76
N ILE A 181 45.16 -0.07 8.72
CA ILE A 181 46.39 0.73 8.73
C ILE A 181 46.05 2.23 8.66
N ILE A 182 46.80 3.05 9.40
CA ILE A 182 46.69 4.52 9.38
C ILE A 182 48.08 5.18 9.32
N SER A 183 48.21 6.29 8.60
CA SER A 183 49.41 7.15 8.62
C SER A 183 49.06 8.63 8.55
N ARG A 184 49.93 9.48 9.11
CA ARG A 184 49.79 10.94 9.08
C ARG A 184 50.26 11.52 7.74
N LYS A 185 49.60 12.56 7.27
CA LYS A 185 49.94 13.30 6.04
C LYS A 185 50.71 14.60 6.27
N HIS A 186 50.70 15.13 7.49
CA HIS A 186 51.43 16.35 7.87
C HIS A 186 51.69 16.37 9.39
N SER A 187 52.61 17.23 9.85
CA SER A 187 53.13 17.24 11.23
C SER A 187 52.14 17.75 12.28
N GLU A 188 51.08 18.44 11.86
CA GLU A 188 49.99 18.90 12.74
C GLU A 188 48.80 17.94 12.78
N ALA A 189 48.80 16.83 12.03
CA ALA A 189 47.68 15.89 12.00
C ALA A 189 47.51 15.19 13.36
N ALA A 190 46.37 15.36 14.02
CA ALA A 190 46.04 14.64 15.27
C ALA A 190 44.53 14.34 15.35
N LEU A 191 44.20 13.21 15.97
CA LEU A 191 42.85 12.72 16.19
C LEU A 191 42.37 13.07 17.61
N ASP A 192 41.11 13.49 17.70
CA ASP A 192 40.33 13.69 18.91
C ASP A 192 39.09 12.79 18.86
N LEU A 193 39.01 11.87 19.83
CA LEU A 193 37.94 10.87 19.92
C LEU A 193 36.94 11.16 21.05
N GLY A 194 36.97 12.37 21.64
CA GLY A 194 36.12 12.72 22.78
C GLY A 194 34.60 12.68 22.54
N ALA A 195 34.17 12.59 21.28
CA ALA A 195 32.76 12.53 20.87
C ALA A 195 32.34 11.13 20.36
N VAL A 196 33.09 10.09 20.71
CA VAL A 196 32.81 8.69 20.30
C VAL A 196 33.34 7.65 21.28
N ASN A 197 34.42 7.99 22.02
CA ASN A 197 35.10 7.05 22.89
C ASN A 197 34.20 6.55 24.03
N LYS A 198 33.42 7.43 24.67
CA LYS A 198 32.47 7.07 25.72
C LYS A 198 31.42 6.11 25.21
N GLY A 199 30.75 6.45 24.09
CA GLY A 199 29.78 5.57 23.47
C GLY A 199 30.35 4.19 23.13
N TYR A 200 31.61 4.10 22.70
CA TYR A 200 32.26 2.81 22.45
C TYR A 200 32.48 1.99 23.74
N ILE A 201 32.90 2.61 24.83
CA ILE A 201 33.07 1.92 26.12
C ILE A 201 31.74 1.48 26.71
N VAL A 202 30.68 2.29 26.56
CA VAL A 202 29.32 1.91 26.96
C VAL A 202 28.84 0.69 26.17
N ASP A 203 29.10 0.66 24.86
CA ASP A 203 28.85 -0.52 24.03
C ASP A 203 29.65 -1.73 24.50
N TYR A 204 30.94 -1.55 24.77
CA TYR A 204 31.85 -2.62 25.19
C TYR A 204 31.40 -3.25 26.52
N VAL A 205 31.00 -2.46 27.51
CA VAL A 205 30.52 -2.96 28.80
C VAL A 205 29.28 -3.84 28.62
N ILE A 206 28.25 -3.35 27.92
CA ILE A 206 27.02 -4.12 27.70
C ILE A 206 27.29 -5.36 26.84
N GLU A 207 28.11 -5.26 25.78
CA GLU A 207 28.47 -6.39 24.92
C GLU A 207 29.22 -7.49 25.71
N LYS A 208 30.12 -7.11 26.62
CA LYS A 208 30.87 -8.06 27.45
C LYS A 208 30.03 -8.67 28.57
N LEU A 209 29.14 -7.90 29.20
CA LEU A 209 28.17 -8.43 30.15
C LEU A 209 27.25 -9.46 29.48
N ASN A 210 26.70 -9.13 28.30
CA ASN A 210 25.88 -10.05 27.53
C ASN A 210 26.65 -11.32 27.13
N ALA A 211 27.90 -11.19 26.68
CA ALA A 211 28.75 -12.34 26.35
C ALA A 211 29.06 -13.24 27.56
N ALA A 212 29.00 -12.68 28.78
CA ALA A 212 29.12 -13.42 30.03
C ALA A 212 27.76 -13.93 30.57
N ASN A 213 26.71 -13.94 29.75
CA ASN A 213 25.33 -14.33 30.11
C ASN A 213 24.71 -13.46 31.21
N VAL A 214 24.96 -12.15 31.16
CA VAL A 214 24.33 -11.13 32.00
C VAL A 214 23.47 -10.24 31.11
N GLU A 215 22.23 -10.69 30.86
CA GLU A 215 21.35 -10.14 29.81
C GLU A 215 20.57 -8.88 30.23
N ASN A 216 20.34 -8.68 31.52
CA ASN A 216 19.51 -7.60 32.07
C ASN A 216 20.39 -6.51 32.68
N ALA A 217 21.06 -5.73 31.84
CA ALA A 217 22.01 -4.71 32.27
C ALA A 217 21.70 -3.34 31.68
N PHE A 218 21.94 -2.30 32.47
CA PHE A 218 21.89 -0.90 32.09
C PHE A 218 23.18 -0.24 32.53
N PHE A 219 23.87 0.41 31.61
CA PHE A 219 25.11 1.10 31.88
C PHE A 219 25.06 2.52 31.31
N GLU A 220 25.37 3.47 32.18
CA GLU A 220 25.44 4.90 31.89
C GLU A 220 26.82 5.41 32.26
N TRP A 221 27.46 6.17 31.35
CA TRP A 221 28.74 6.81 31.61
C TRP A 221 28.77 8.22 31.03
N GLY A 222 28.73 9.22 31.90
CA GLY A 222 28.74 10.63 31.51
C GLY A 222 27.62 11.00 30.55
N GLY A 223 26.41 10.50 30.79
CA GLY A 223 25.21 10.75 29.99
C GLY A 223 24.99 9.82 28.79
N ASP A 224 25.95 8.98 28.45
CA ASP A 224 25.82 7.97 27.38
C ASP A 224 25.32 6.66 27.97
N VAL A 225 24.23 6.13 27.40
CA VAL A 225 23.49 5.01 28.00
C VAL A 225 23.30 3.89 27.01
N ARG A 226 23.52 2.66 27.45
CA ARG A 226 23.02 1.47 26.76
C ARG A 226 22.37 0.50 27.75
N ALA A 227 21.26 -0.08 27.31
CA ALA A 227 20.52 -1.06 28.09
C ALA A 227 20.30 -2.36 27.31
N SER A 228 20.16 -3.44 28.05
CA SER A 228 19.92 -4.80 27.57
C SER A 228 18.92 -5.51 28.47
N GLY A 229 18.11 -6.39 27.90
CA GLY A 229 17.10 -7.15 28.64
C GLY A 229 16.04 -6.26 29.27
N THR A 230 15.60 -6.63 30.47
CA THR A 230 14.51 -5.96 31.20
C THR A 230 14.97 -5.35 32.52
N ASN A 231 14.27 -4.31 32.97
CA ASN A 231 14.47 -3.71 34.29
C ASN A 231 13.98 -4.63 35.43
N LEU A 232 14.11 -4.18 36.69
CA LEU A 232 13.74 -4.95 37.88
C LEU A 232 12.26 -5.38 37.89
N ASN A 233 11.39 -4.63 37.23
CA ASN A 233 9.95 -4.89 37.13
C ASN A 233 9.58 -5.77 35.92
N GLY A 234 10.56 -6.28 35.16
CA GLY A 234 10.32 -7.05 33.92
C GLY A 234 9.90 -6.19 32.72
N GLY A 235 10.00 -4.86 32.82
CA GLY A 235 9.67 -3.91 31.76
C GLY A 235 10.89 -3.34 31.04
N ALA A 236 10.66 -2.37 30.15
CA ALA A 236 11.70 -1.63 29.45
C ALA A 236 12.56 -0.78 30.40
N TRP A 237 13.83 -0.58 30.06
CA TRP A 237 14.66 0.41 30.75
C TRP A 237 14.24 1.82 30.33
N ALA A 238 14.06 2.72 31.29
CA ALA A 238 13.66 4.10 31.04
C ALA A 238 14.84 5.05 31.24
N VAL A 239 15.01 6.00 30.31
CA VAL A 239 16.02 7.07 30.38
C VAL A 239 15.32 8.42 30.25
N GLY A 240 15.58 9.31 31.21
CA GLY A 240 15.11 10.69 31.16
C GLY A 240 16.07 11.55 30.35
N ILE A 241 15.55 12.25 29.34
CA ILE A 241 16.28 13.32 28.65
C ILE A 241 16.09 14.60 29.45
N VAL A 242 17.16 15.02 30.13
CA VAL A 242 17.17 16.18 31.04
C VAL A 242 17.09 17.47 30.24
N ARG A 243 16.30 18.43 30.74
CA ARG A 243 16.21 19.78 30.17
C ARG A 243 17.52 20.54 30.42
N PRO A 244 18.14 21.13 29.39
CA PRO A 244 19.35 21.92 29.60
C PRO A 244 19.05 23.18 30.42
N PRO A 245 19.99 23.65 31.25
CA PRO A 245 19.85 24.90 32.02
C PRO A 245 19.70 26.12 31.10
N ALA A 246 19.08 27.18 31.62
CA ALA A 246 19.00 28.47 30.92
C ALA A 246 20.39 29.10 30.77
N LEU A 247 20.58 30.00 29.78
CA LEU A 247 21.89 30.63 29.56
C LEU A 247 22.42 31.38 30.79
N SER A 248 21.53 32.04 31.56
CA SER A 248 21.88 32.73 32.80
C SER A 248 22.38 31.80 33.91
N GLU A 249 22.03 30.51 33.83
CA GLU A 249 22.35 29.50 34.85
C GLU A 249 23.65 28.75 34.53
N LEU A 250 24.21 28.89 33.32
CA LEU A 250 25.41 28.14 32.90
C LEU A 250 26.66 28.40 33.75
N ARG A 251 26.75 29.57 34.39
CA ARG A 251 27.89 29.91 35.27
C ARG A 251 27.76 29.29 36.66
N ASN A 252 26.52 29.18 37.15
CA ASN A 252 26.18 28.68 38.47
C ASN A 252 25.00 27.70 38.31
N PRO A 253 25.24 26.51 37.73
CA PRO A 253 24.17 25.57 37.51
C PRO A 253 23.55 25.15 38.85
N PRO A 254 22.22 24.94 38.91
CA PRO A 254 21.57 24.42 40.12
C PRO A 254 22.20 23.07 40.54
N SER A 255 22.13 22.75 41.83
CA SER A 255 22.75 21.52 42.36
C SER A 255 22.27 20.28 41.61
N SER A 256 23.20 19.38 41.27
CA SER A 256 22.98 18.18 40.45
C SER A 256 22.18 17.07 41.13
N ASP A 257 21.42 17.38 42.18
CA ASP A 257 20.53 16.42 42.84
C ASP A 257 19.32 16.13 41.95
N ASP A 258 19.05 14.83 41.72
CA ASP A 258 17.92 14.32 40.92
C ASP A 258 16.55 14.93 41.29
N LYS A 259 16.42 15.46 42.51
CA LYS A 259 15.19 16.11 43.00
C LYS A 259 14.85 17.44 42.31
N HIS A 260 15.79 18.08 41.60
CA HIS A 260 15.59 19.37 40.95
C HIS A 260 15.68 19.34 39.40
N ASN A 261 16.13 18.22 38.80
CA ASN A 261 16.22 18.07 37.35
C ASN A 261 14.84 18.00 36.69
N THR A 262 14.58 18.82 35.67
CA THR A 262 13.35 18.72 34.86
C THR A 262 13.58 17.92 33.58
N TYR A 263 12.61 17.11 33.15
CA TYR A 263 12.75 16.25 31.97
C TYR A 263 12.03 16.80 30.74
N ILE A 264 12.71 16.77 29.58
CA ILE A 264 12.10 17.04 28.26
C ILE A 264 11.22 15.86 27.84
N ARG A 265 11.73 14.64 28.06
CA ARG A 265 11.11 13.39 27.60
C ARG A 265 11.69 12.18 28.34
N VAL A 266 10.90 11.12 28.49
CA VAL A 266 11.41 9.79 28.85
C VAL A 266 11.43 8.91 27.61
N ILE A 267 12.54 8.20 27.40
CA ILE A 267 12.74 7.25 26.31
C ILE A 267 12.87 5.85 26.91
N GLN A 268 12.23 4.87 26.27
CA GLN A 268 12.39 3.46 26.62
C GLN A 268 13.45 2.82 25.73
N LEU A 269 14.33 2.02 26.34
CA LEU A 269 15.39 1.28 25.69
C LEU A 269 15.10 -0.22 25.73
N HIS A 270 15.13 -0.85 24.56
CA HIS A 270 14.97 -2.30 24.38
C HIS A 270 16.17 -2.88 23.62
N ASN A 271 17.25 -3.23 24.32
CA ASN A 271 18.53 -3.61 23.70
C ASN A 271 19.09 -2.50 22.80
N GLU A 272 18.95 -1.26 23.24
CA GLU A 272 19.29 -0.04 22.50
C GLU A 272 20.10 0.90 23.39
N ALA A 273 20.65 1.93 22.75
CA ALA A 273 21.43 2.98 23.37
C ALA A 273 20.82 4.36 23.08
N VAL A 274 21.14 5.30 23.95
CA VAL A 274 20.92 6.72 23.75
C VAL A 274 22.14 7.50 24.24
N ALA A 275 22.59 8.45 23.44
CA ALA A 275 23.65 9.37 23.81
C ALA A 275 23.19 10.81 23.59
N THR A 276 23.69 11.72 24.41
CA THR A 276 23.25 13.12 24.42
C THR A 276 24.44 14.06 24.37
N SER A 277 24.43 15.00 23.41
CA SER A 277 25.39 16.09 23.32
C SER A 277 24.69 17.41 23.61
N GLY A 278 25.28 18.24 24.46
CA GLY A 278 24.72 19.52 24.88
C GLY A 278 25.74 20.65 24.89
N ASP A 279 25.26 21.88 24.77
CA ASP A 279 26.08 23.09 24.80
C ASP A 279 26.34 23.63 26.22
N TYR A 280 25.94 22.89 27.25
CA TYR A 280 26.04 23.26 28.66
C TYR A 280 27.07 22.42 29.44
N GLU A 281 27.75 21.49 28.76
CA GLU A 281 28.77 20.61 29.32
C GLU A 281 30.18 21.07 28.91
N ASN A 282 31.17 20.83 29.78
CA ASN A 282 32.59 21.12 29.53
C ASN A 282 32.88 22.57 29.08
N LEU A 283 32.26 23.54 29.76
CA LEU A 283 32.38 24.97 29.46
C LEU A 283 33.74 25.55 29.85
N ILE A 284 34.24 26.48 29.05
CA ILE A 284 35.49 27.21 29.22
C ILE A 284 35.19 28.70 29.09
N GLU A 285 35.57 29.49 30.07
CA GLU A 285 35.48 30.95 30.00
C GLU A 285 36.69 31.50 29.23
N GLY A 286 36.42 32.29 28.19
CA GLY A 286 37.43 32.99 27.39
C GLY A 286 37.22 34.52 27.36
N PRO A 287 37.93 35.23 26.47
CA PRO A 287 38.01 36.69 26.48
C PRO A 287 36.65 37.37 26.51
N GLY A 288 36.53 38.42 27.34
CA GLY A 288 35.28 39.16 27.50
C GLY A 288 34.19 38.37 28.21
N SER A 289 34.58 37.41 29.07
CA SER A 289 33.65 36.57 29.83
C SER A 289 32.70 35.76 28.95
N LYS A 290 33.17 35.35 27.77
CA LYS A 290 32.39 34.52 26.85
C LYS A 290 32.61 33.04 27.15
N LEU A 291 31.53 32.27 27.23
CA LEU A 291 31.58 30.82 27.45
C LEU A 291 31.72 30.07 26.12
N TYR A 292 32.58 29.06 26.11
CA TYR A 292 32.84 28.18 24.98
C TYR A 292 32.72 26.73 25.40
N THR A 293 32.15 25.88 24.56
CA THR A 293 32.19 24.42 24.75
C THR A 293 33.52 23.84 24.27
N SER A 294 33.74 22.54 24.48
CA SER A 294 34.87 21.80 23.92
C SER A 294 34.69 21.38 22.44
N ILE A 295 33.55 21.70 21.82
CA ILE A 295 33.20 21.23 20.47
C ILE A 295 33.63 22.26 19.43
N PHE A 296 34.34 21.83 18.37
CA PHE A 296 34.69 22.70 17.26
C PHE A 296 33.52 22.88 16.29
N ASN A 297 33.16 24.14 16.00
CA ASN A 297 32.15 24.48 15.02
C ASN A 297 32.83 24.94 13.72
N TRP A 298 32.67 24.16 12.67
CA TRP A 298 33.27 24.41 11.35
C TRP A 298 32.74 25.65 10.65
N ASP A 299 31.49 26.02 10.89
CA ASP A 299 30.88 27.22 10.30
C ASP A 299 31.43 28.48 10.96
N GLN A 300 31.62 28.45 12.28
CA GLN A 300 32.20 29.54 13.06
C GLN A 300 33.74 29.56 13.00
N LYS A 301 34.36 28.47 12.57
CA LYS A 301 35.81 28.22 12.66
C LYS A 301 36.34 28.52 14.07
N GLY A 302 35.63 28.02 15.08
CA GLY A 302 35.91 28.31 16.48
C GLY A 302 35.26 27.28 17.41
N LEU A 303 35.45 27.43 18.72
CA LEU A 303 34.71 26.64 19.70
C LEU A 303 33.23 27.04 19.69
N HIS A 304 32.35 26.06 19.76
CA HIS A 304 30.91 26.28 19.75
C HIS A 304 30.49 27.04 21.01
N VAL A 305 29.67 28.07 20.83
CA VAL A 305 29.23 29.00 21.88
C VAL A 305 27.78 28.67 22.24
N PRO A 306 27.44 28.55 23.54
CA PRO A 306 26.06 28.32 23.97
C PRO A 306 25.11 29.42 23.47
N SER A 307 23.89 29.04 23.10
CA SER A 307 22.91 29.97 22.53
C SER A 307 21.47 29.65 22.92
N ASP A 308 20.62 30.67 22.91
CA ASP A 308 19.17 30.47 23.04
C ASP A 308 18.56 29.99 21.73
N THR A 309 19.03 30.55 20.60
CA THR A 309 18.44 30.37 19.26
C THR A 309 18.92 29.12 18.51
N GLN A 310 20.07 28.57 18.89
CA GLN A 310 20.61 27.34 18.32
C GLN A 310 20.18 26.13 19.17
N LEU A 311 20.45 24.93 18.67
CA LEU A 311 20.26 23.70 19.45
C LEU A 311 21.14 23.73 20.71
N ALA A 312 20.50 23.57 21.86
CA ALA A 312 21.17 23.42 23.15
C ALA A 312 21.50 21.96 23.46
N GLN A 313 20.75 21.02 22.87
CA GLN A 313 20.90 19.60 23.12
C GLN A 313 20.42 18.76 21.93
N ALA A 314 21.11 17.64 21.70
CA ALA A 314 20.69 16.57 20.80
C ALA A 314 20.90 15.19 21.45
N SER A 315 19.83 14.41 21.54
CA SER A 315 19.84 13.02 22.01
C SER A 315 19.47 12.06 20.88
N ILE A 316 20.32 11.07 20.60
CA ILE A 316 20.13 10.11 19.51
C ILE A 316 19.91 8.71 20.08
N LYS A 317 18.83 8.03 19.68
CA LYS A 317 18.54 6.65 20.04
C LYS A 317 18.87 5.72 18.87
N CYS A 318 19.75 4.76 19.09
CA CYS A 318 20.08 3.72 18.11
C CYS A 318 20.61 2.46 18.81
N TYR A 319 20.94 1.41 18.06
CA TYR A 319 21.44 0.17 18.67
C TYR A 319 22.81 0.32 19.38
N SER A 320 23.71 1.14 18.85
CA SER A 320 25.10 1.28 19.31
C SER A 320 25.33 2.67 19.90
N CYS A 321 25.72 2.71 21.17
CA CYS A 321 26.01 3.96 21.88
C CYS A 321 27.17 4.72 21.23
N MET A 322 28.15 4.02 20.63
CA MET A 322 29.24 4.63 19.86
C MET A 322 28.72 5.47 18.68
N TYR A 323 27.73 4.96 17.94
CA TYR A 323 27.12 5.72 16.85
C TYR A 323 26.19 6.81 17.37
N ALA A 324 25.45 6.55 18.45
CA ALA A 324 24.61 7.55 19.09
C ALA A 324 25.40 8.79 19.50
N ASP A 325 26.56 8.59 20.16
CA ASP A 325 27.44 9.65 20.70
C ASP A 325 28.00 10.54 19.56
N ALA A 326 28.58 9.91 18.54
CA ALA A 326 29.10 10.62 17.37
C ALA A 326 28.01 11.37 16.59
N LEU A 327 26.82 10.76 16.44
CA LEU A 327 25.68 11.39 15.76
C LEU A 327 25.05 12.51 16.59
N ALA A 328 25.02 12.39 17.91
CA ALA A 328 24.53 13.44 18.82
C ALA A 328 25.41 14.69 18.71
N THR A 329 26.73 14.52 18.70
CA THR A 329 27.69 15.62 18.52
C THR A 329 27.52 16.27 17.15
N ALA A 330 27.42 15.46 16.09
CA ALA A 330 27.19 15.95 14.74
C ALA A 330 25.85 16.69 14.60
N ALA A 331 24.81 16.22 15.30
CA ALA A 331 23.47 16.78 15.30
C ALA A 331 23.42 18.14 16.01
N LEU A 332 24.08 18.29 17.15
CA LEU A 332 24.16 19.56 17.87
C LEU A 332 24.70 20.67 16.95
N LEU A 333 25.74 20.36 16.18
CA LEU A 333 26.38 21.27 15.23
C LEU A 333 25.58 21.57 13.96
N LYS A 334 24.43 20.92 13.74
CA LYS A 334 23.52 21.25 12.62
C LYS A 334 22.68 22.51 12.86
N GLY A 335 22.68 23.02 14.09
CA GLY A 335 22.10 24.32 14.48
C GLY A 335 20.58 24.37 14.53
N ASN A 336 19.86 23.53 13.76
CA ASN A 336 18.40 23.44 13.82
C ASN A 336 17.87 22.02 13.58
N PRO A 337 16.63 21.72 14.03
CA PRO A 337 16.04 20.38 13.92
C PRO A 337 15.90 19.83 12.48
N VAL A 338 15.70 20.69 11.48
CA VAL A 338 15.51 20.26 10.07
C VAL A 338 16.81 19.67 9.51
N ASN A 339 17.94 20.32 9.78
CA ASN A 339 19.25 19.86 9.36
C ASN A 339 19.66 18.57 10.08
N VAL A 340 19.35 18.45 11.38
CA VAL A 340 19.54 17.21 12.14
C VAL A 340 18.76 16.07 11.50
N ARG A 341 17.47 16.28 11.24
CA ARG A 341 16.61 15.29 10.59
C ARG A 341 17.17 14.84 9.24
N ARG A 342 17.54 15.77 8.36
CA ARG A 342 18.12 15.44 7.04
C ARG A 342 19.39 14.58 7.16
N MET A 343 20.21 14.84 8.17
CA MET A 343 21.40 14.03 8.45
C MET A 343 21.03 12.62 8.92
N LEU A 344 20.09 12.50 9.87
CA LEU A 344 19.71 11.23 10.48
C LEU A 344 18.81 10.35 9.59
N ASP A 345 18.09 10.91 8.62
CA ASP A 345 17.25 10.14 7.68
C ASP A 345 18.09 9.08 6.91
N GLY A 346 19.38 9.35 6.64
CA GLY A 346 20.31 8.39 6.02
C GLY A 346 20.70 7.21 6.91
N TRP A 347 20.40 7.29 8.21
CA TRP A 347 20.73 6.27 9.21
C TRP A 347 19.53 5.39 9.58
N ARG A 348 18.36 5.56 8.96
CA ARG A 348 17.15 4.77 9.28
C ARG A 348 17.19 3.31 8.83
N HIS A 349 18.05 2.98 7.88
CA HIS A 349 18.02 1.70 7.14
C HIS A 349 19.37 0.97 7.18
N VAL A 350 20.13 1.16 8.25
CA VAL A 350 21.44 0.54 8.45
C VAL A 350 21.46 -0.23 9.76
N ARG A 351 22.39 -1.18 9.95
CA ARG A 351 22.48 -2.00 11.17
C ARG A 351 22.42 -1.17 12.46
N ASP A 352 23.13 -0.05 12.48
CA ASP A 352 23.18 0.88 13.60
C ASP A 352 22.06 1.94 13.47
N ALA A 353 20.83 1.47 13.19
CA ALA A 353 19.72 2.33 12.79
C ALA A 353 19.37 3.34 13.88
N VAL A 354 19.22 4.60 13.50
CA VAL A 354 18.61 5.60 14.39
C VAL A 354 17.13 5.28 14.48
N THR A 355 16.67 4.88 15.68
CA THR A 355 15.28 4.49 15.95
C THR A 355 14.46 5.65 16.50
N ASP A 356 15.12 6.59 17.19
CA ASP A 356 14.52 7.84 17.66
C ASP A 356 15.59 8.95 17.78
N PHE A 357 15.19 10.21 17.83
CA PHE A 357 16.04 11.31 18.27
C PHE A 357 15.22 12.36 19.00
N THR A 358 15.85 13.18 19.83
CA THR A 358 15.24 14.34 20.47
C THR A 358 16.22 15.51 20.37
N VAL A 359 15.79 16.65 19.84
CA VAL A 359 16.59 17.88 19.85
C VAL A 359 15.83 19.01 20.50
N TYR A 360 16.55 19.90 21.16
CA TYR A 360 15.99 20.99 21.97
C TYR A 360 16.74 22.31 21.71
N SER A 361 15.98 23.41 21.54
CA SER A 361 16.48 24.79 21.62
C SER A 361 15.84 25.52 22.80
N ARG A 362 16.56 26.46 23.43
CA ARG A 362 16.02 27.22 24.57
C ARG A 362 14.98 28.25 24.12
N ASP A 363 15.17 28.85 22.94
CA ASP A 363 14.22 29.77 22.32
C ASP A 363 12.88 29.06 22.05
N GLU A 364 11.82 29.56 22.69
CA GLU A 364 10.46 29.01 22.72
C GLU A 364 10.34 27.52 23.14
N GLU A 365 11.33 26.95 23.84
CA GLU A 365 11.39 25.53 24.23
C GLU A 365 11.04 24.51 23.11
N ARG A 366 11.58 24.70 21.90
CA ARG A 366 11.20 23.86 20.75
C ARG A 366 11.82 22.47 20.83
N VAL A 367 10.97 21.43 20.78
CA VAL A 367 11.36 20.01 20.77
C VAL A 367 10.99 19.35 19.44
N ALA A 368 11.88 18.54 18.87
CA ALA A 368 11.59 17.67 17.70
C ALA A 368 12.00 16.20 17.94
N ARG A 369 11.21 15.24 17.42
CA ARG A 369 11.42 13.78 17.58
C ARG A 369 11.01 12.90 16.40
N MET A 370 11.37 11.61 16.42
CA MET A 370 11.13 10.63 15.34
C MET A 370 10.16 9.49 15.73
N PHE A 371 9.45 8.89 14.76
CA PHE A 371 8.62 7.69 14.95
C PHE A 371 9.37 6.41 14.48
N GLU A 372 9.29 5.33 15.27
CA GLU A 372 9.87 4.00 15.03
C GLU A 372 9.30 3.32 13.76
N ILE A 373 10.18 2.86 12.86
CA ILE A 373 9.83 1.86 11.83
C ILE A 373 10.55 0.56 12.22
N ALA A 374 10.02 -0.14 13.23
CA ALA A 374 10.53 -1.43 13.66
C ALA A 374 9.81 -2.58 12.94
N THR A 375 10.58 -3.64 12.64
CA THR A 375 10.07 -5.00 12.55
C THR A 375 9.20 -5.26 13.78
N GLU A 376 7.99 -5.77 13.55
CA GLU A 376 7.04 -5.95 14.65
C GLU A 376 7.51 -7.04 15.61
N SER A 377 7.64 -6.73 16.91
CA SER A 377 7.85 -7.78 17.91
C SER A 377 6.64 -8.71 17.98
N THR A 378 6.83 -9.95 18.43
CA THR A 378 5.76 -10.93 18.60
C THR A 378 4.63 -10.41 19.50
N GLU A 379 4.99 -9.64 20.53
CA GLU A 379 4.02 -9.02 21.45
C GLU A 379 3.20 -7.91 20.77
N MET A 380 3.84 -7.03 20.00
CA MET A 380 3.15 -5.99 19.21
C MET A 380 2.20 -6.62 18.19
N ARG A 381 2.63 -7.72 17.56
CA ARG A 381 1.79 -8.49 16.65
C ARG A 381 0.56 -9.06 17.34
N ALA A 382 0.73 -9.62 18.54
CA ALA A 382 -0.39 -10.13 19.34
C ALA A 382 -1.38 -9.01 19.73
N LYS A 383 -0.88 -7.85 20.16
CA LYS A 383 -1.70 -6.66 20.47
C LYS A 383 -2.48 -6.16 19.24
N ARG A 384 -1.84 -6.14 18.07
CA ARG A 384 -2.51 -5.77 16.82
C ARG A 384 -3.60 -6.75 16.44
N ILE A 385 -3.33 -8.06 16.50
CA ILE A 385 -4.33 -9.11 16.27
C ILE A 385 -5.50 -9.00 17.26
N ALA A 386 -5.22 -8.68 18.51
CA ALA A 386 -6.25 -8.44 19.54
C ALA A 386 -7.03 -7.12 19.34
N GLY A 387 -6.62 -6.28 18.37
CA GLY A 387 -7.29 -5.02 18.04
C GLY A 387 -7.02 -3.88 19.02
N SER A 388 -5.97 -3.98 19.84
CA SER A 388 -5.49 -2.88 20.70
C SER A 388 -4.52 -1.94 19.98
N LEU A 389 -4.09 -2.30 18.76
CA LEU A 389 -3.33 -1.44 17.85
C LEU A 389 -4.05 -1.35 16.48
N PRO A 390 -3.88 -0.25 15.73
CA PRO A 390 -4.46 -0.12 14.39
C PRO A 390 -3.97 -1.20 13.42
N ALA A 391 -4.70 -1.51 12.36
CA ALA A 391 -4.20 -2.44 11.33
C ALA A 391 -2.91 -1.93 10.67
N ARG A 392 -1.99 -2.83 10.32
CA ARG A 392 -0.79 -2.54 9.52
C ARG A 392 -1.01 -2.99 8.08
N VAL A 393 -0.97 -2.04 7.15
CA VAL A 393 -1.15 -2.27 5.71
C VAL A 393 0.16 -2.02 4.98
N ILE A 394 0.59 -2.98 4.15
CA ILE A 394 1.71 -2.79 3.22
C ILE A 394 1.16 -2.54 1.83
N VAL A 395 1.56 -1.44 1.21
CA VAL A 395 1.21 -1.11 -0.18
C VAL A 395 2.48 -1.25 -1.04
N ILE A 396 2.42 -2.05 -2.10
CA ILE A 396 3.57 -2.29 -2.99
C ILE A 396 3.36 -1.58 -4.32
N GLY A 397 4.20 -0.59 -4.59
CA GLY A 397 4.18 0.27 -5.77
C GLY A 397 3.71 1.69 -5.44
N GLY A 398 4.56 2.68 -5.70
CA GLY A 398 4.34 4.10 -5.46
C GLY A 398 3.66 4.85 -6.60
N GLY A 399 2.90 4.16 -7.47
CA GLY A 399 2.08 4.80 -8.51
C GLY A 399 0.77 5.38 -7.96
N LEU A 400 -0.10 5.88 -8.84
CA LEU A 400 -1.37 6.50 -8.44
C LEU A 400 -2.25 5.54 -7.62
N ALA A 401 -2.31 4.27 -8.01
CA ALA A 401 -3.10 3.26 -7.30
C ALA A 401 -2.58 3.04 -5.87
N GLY A 402 -1.25 2.96 -5.69
CA GLY A 402 -0.65 2.74 -4.38
C GLY A 402 -0.74 3.96 -3.48
N CYS A 403 -0.55 5.17 -4.02
CA CYS A 403 -0.76 6.40 -3.25
C CYS A 403 -2.23 6.57 -2.84
N ALA A 404 -3.19 6.27 -3.74
CA ALA A 404 -4.61 6.30 -3.40
C ALA A 404 -4.96 5.27 -2.29
N ALA A 405 -4.44 4.05 -2.38
CA ALA A 405 -4.61 3.03 -1.35
C ALA A 405 -3.99 3.42 0.00
N ALA A 406 -2.78 3.99 -0.02
CA ALA A 406 -2.10 4.41 1.20
C ALA A 406 -2.84 5.54 1.92
N ILE A 407 -3.33 6.53 1.18
CA ILE A 407 -4.12 7.64 1.74
C ILE A 407 -5.43 7.12 2.32
N GLU A 408 -6.16 6.29 1.58
CA GLU A 408 -7.45 5.77 2.05
C GLU A 408 -7.29 4.88 3.28
N ALA A 409 -6.30 3.98 3.29
CA ALA A 409 -6.02 3.13 4.43
C ALA A 409 -5.67 3.94 5.69
N ALA A 410 -4.83 4.97 5.56
CA ALA A 410 -4.47 5.84 6.67
C ALA A 410 -5.65 6.69 7.19
N ASN A 411 -6.53 7.13 6.30
CA ASN A 411 -7.78 7.82 6.66
C ASN A 411 -8.72 6.89 7.43
N CYS A 412 -8.76 5.61 7.07
CA CYS A 412 -9.47 4.55 7.80
C CYS A 412 -8.77 4.13 9.12
N GLY A 413 -7.67 4.78 9.48
CA GLY A 413 -6.98 4.61 10.76
C GLY A 413 -5.83 3.61 10.75
N ALA A 414 -5.51 2.98 9.61
CA ALA A 414 -4.39 2.04 9.53
C ALA A 414 -3.02 2.73 9.60
N GLN A 415 -2.02 1.96 10.04
CA GLN A 415 -0.61 2.26 9.88
C GLN A 415 -0.12 1.67 8.55
N VAL A 416 0.44 2.48 7.68
CA VAL A 416 0.75 2.11 6.30
C VAL A 416 2.24 2.16 6.04
N ILE A 417 2.76 1.15 5.34
CA ILE A 417 4.10 1.15 4.76
C ILE A 417 3.94 1.09 3.23
N LEU A 418 4.28 2.17 2.55
CA LEU A 418 4.29 2.28 1.08
C LEU A 418 5.70 1.98 0.57
N LEU A 419 5.84 0.87 -0.15
CA LEU A 419 7.10 0.39 -0.73
C LEU A 419 7.17 0.71 -2.23
N GLU A 420 8.29 1.26 -2.68
CA GLU A 420 8.56 1.57 -4.08
C GLU A 420 9.97 1.07 -4.44
N LYS A 421 10.10 0.36 -5.56
CA LYS A 421 11.39 -0.17 -6.03
C LYS A 421 12.26 0.89 -6.69
N GLU A 422 11.64 1.87 -7.31
CA GLU A 422 12.33 3.02 -7.89
C GLU A 422 12.76 4.01 -6.80
N LYS A 423 13.64 4.95 -7.18
CA LYS A 423 14.12 6.02 -6.28
C LYS A 423 13.06 7.06 -5.95
N LYS A 424 11.94 7.10 -6.69
CA LYS A 424 10.87 8.08 -6.57
C LYS A 424 9.53 7.42 -6.80
N LEU A 425 8.50 7.95 -6.15
CA LEU A 425 7.11 7.58 -6.44
C LEU A 425 6.71 8.07 -7.83
N GLY A 426 5.66 7.47 -8.41
CA GLY A 426 5.06 7.93 -9.67
C GLY A 426 4.75 6.81 -10.66
N GLY A 427 5.71 5.92 -10.90
CA GLY A 427 5.62 4.89 -11.95
C GLY A 427 5.17 5.46 -13.31
N ASN A 428 4.33 4.72 -14.04
CA ASN A 428 3.75 5.23 -15.29
C ASN A 428 2.67 6.28 -15.06
N SER A 429 2.07 6.37 -13.86
CA SER A 429 1.04 7.37 -13.55
C SER A 429 1.59 8.79 -13.67
N ALA A 430 2.83 9.04 -13.23
CA ALA A 430 3.49 10.34 -13.36
C ALA A 430 3.71 10.77 -14.83
N LYS A 431 3.72 9.82 -15.77
CA LYS A 431 3.88 10.06 -17.21
C LYS A 431 2.55 10.33 -17.92
N ALA A 432 1.41 10.21 -17.24
CA ALA A 432 0.11 10.38 -17.88
C ALA A 432 -0.17 11.85 -18.24
N THR A 433 -0.69 12.06 -19.44
CA THR A 433 -0.81 13.40 -20.04
C THR A 433 -2.23 13.77 -20.46
N SER A 434 -3.04 12.79 -20.90
CA SER A 434 -4.36 13.05 -21.48
C SER A 434 -5.44 13.40 -20.46
N GLY A 435 -5.35 12.90 -19.22
CA GLY A 435 -6.33 13.17 -18.17
C GLY A 435 -6.99 11.91 -17.60
N ILE A 436 -8.04 12.14 -16.81
CA ILE A 436 -8.77 11.12 -16.03
C ILE A 436 -10.27 11.20 -16.36
N ASN A 437 -10.91 10.07 -16.63
CA ASN A 437 -12.33 10.08 -17.00
C ASN A 437 -13.24 10.25 -15.77
N GLY A 438 -14.41 10.84 -15.97
CA GLY A 438 -15.52 10.84 -15.03
C GLY A 438 -16.80 11.36 -15.68
N TRP A 439 -17.96 10.89 -15.21
CA TRP A 439 -19.26 11.38 -15.68
C TRP A 439 -20.04 12.03 -14.53
N GLY A 440 -21.04 12.86 -14.85
CA GLY A 440 -21.86 13.55 -13.85
C GLY A 440 -21.10 14.60 -13.03
N THR A 441 -19.98 15.14 -13.54
CA THR A 441 -19.13 16.04 -12.77
C THR A 441 -19.55 17.50 -12.89
N ARG A 442 -19.14 18.32 -11.90
CA ARG A 442 -19.35 19.78 -11.95
C ARG A 442 -18.68 20.43 -13.17
N ALA A 443 -17.57 19.88 -13.65
CA ALA A 443 -16.90 20.39 -14.85
C ALA A 443 -17.74 20.17 -16.11
N GLN A 444 -18.38 19.00 -16.24
CA GLN A 444 -19.30 18.70 -17.34
C GLN A 444 -20.55 19.58 -17.30
N ALA A 445 -21.15 19.74 -16.11
CA ALA A 445 -22.31 20.59 -15.91
C ALA A 445 -22.05 22.05 -16.33
N LYS A 446 -20.88 22.62 -15.97
CA LYS A 446 -20.49 23.99 -16.37
C LYS A 446 -20.34 24.19 -17.88
N GLN A 447 -20.15 23.12 -18.64
CA GLN A 447 -20.01 23.14 -20.10
C GLN A 447 -21.25 22.58 -20.81
N ASN A 448 -22.36 22.39 -20.10
CA ASN A 448 -23.61 21.81 -20.61
C ASN A 448 -23.42 20.44 -21.30
N ILE A 449 -22.49 19.62 -20.79
CA ILE A 449 -22.24 18.27 -21.31
C ILE A 449 -23.12 17.28 -20.54
N MET A 450 -24.07 16.67 -21.26
CA MET A 450 -24.92 15.59 -20.75
C MET A 450 -24.23 14.24 -20.96
N ASP A 451 -23.78 13.62 -19.86
CA ASP A 451 -23.16 12.29 -19.80
C ASP A 451 -23.74 11.52 -18.62
N ASP A 452 -23.79 10.19 -18.74
CA ASP A 452 -24.32 9.32 -17.69
C ASP A 452 -23.55 7.98 -17.61
N GLY A 453 -23.85 7.20 -16.58
CA GLY A 453 -23.23 5.89 -16.38
C GLY A 453 -23.50 4.90 -17.52
N LYS A 454 -24.65 4.98 -18.21
CA LYS A 454 -24.96 4.07 -19.32
C LYS A 454 -24.07 4.36 -20.52
N TYR A 455 -23.86 5.63 -20.87
CA TYR A 455 -22.91 6.01 -21.92
C TYR A 455 -21.47 5.62 -21.56
N PHE A 456 -21.07 5.84 -20.30
CA PHE A 456 -19.74 5.46 -19.83
C PHE A 456 -19.50 3.94 -19.93
N GLU A 457 -20.43 3.15 -19.40
CA GLU A 457 -20.37 1.69 -19.38
C GLU A 457 -20.38 1.14 -20.79
N ARG A 458 -21.31 1.60 -21.64
CA ARG A 458 -21.41 1.21 -23.06
C ARG A 458 -20.09 1.46 -23.78
N ASP A 459 -19.52 2.66 -23.69
CA ASP A 459 -18.28 2.99 -24.38
C ASP A 459 -17.12 2.13 -23.87
N THR A 460 -17.09 1.82 -22.58
CA THR A 460 -16.09 0.93 -21.98
C THR A 460 -16.22 -0.50 -22.51
N TYR A 461 -17.43 -1.07 -22.56
CA TYR A 461 -17.68 -2.41 -23.13
C TYR A 461 -17.38 -2.48 -24.62
N LEU A 462 -17.76 -1.45 -25.39
CA LEU A 462 -17.47 -1.39 -26.83
C LEU A 462 -15.95 -1.38 -27.08
N SER A 463 -15.21 -0.60 -26.30
CA SER A 463 -13.74 -0.60 -26.36
C SER A 463 -13.16 -1.93 -25.93
N GLY A 464 -13.68 -2.55 -24.87
CA GLY A 464 -13.15 -3.79 -24.30
C GLY A 464 -13.48 -5.08 -25.08
N ARG A 465 -14.15 -4.99 -26.24
CA ARG A 465 -14.45 -6.17 -27.08
C ARG A 465 -13.20 -6.99 -27.37
N GLY A 466 -13.34 -8.32 -27.38
CA GLY A 466 -12.23 -9.25 -27.60
C GLY A 466 -11.42 -9.60 -26.35
N GLY A 467 -11.83 -9.13 -25.17
CA GLY A 467 -11.37 -9.60 -23.85
C GLY A 467 -12.52 -9.59 -22.85
N ASN A 468 -12.24 -9.89 -21.58
CA ASN A 468 -13.25 -10.02 -20.55
C ASN A 468 -13.46 -8.72 -19.76
N CYS A 469 -14.52 -7.98 -20.08
CA CYS A 469 -15.01 -6.89 -19.23
C CYS A 469 -15.95 -7.44 -18.14
N ASP A 470 -15.43 -7.59 -16.92
CA ASP A 470 -16.27 -7.97 -15.77
C ASP A 470 -17.25 -6.83 -15.47
N SER A 471 -18.55 -7.14 -15.56
CA SER A 471 -19.60 -6.13 -15.47
C SER A 471 -19.62 -5.42 -14.11
N GLY A 472 -19.29 -6.14 -13.02
CA GLY A 472 -19.20 -5.56 -11.69
C GLY A 472 -18.04 -4.56 -11.59
N LEU A 473 -16.89 -4.87 -12.19
CA LEU A 473 -15.73 -3.97 -12.20
C LEU A 473 -15.99 -2.71 -13.05
N VAL A 474 -16.54 -2.86 -14.24
CA VAL A 474 -16.90 -1.72 -15.12
C VAL A 474 -17.95 -0.83 -14.45
N LYS A 475 -18.94 -1.43 -13.80
CA LYS A 475 -19.97 -0.71 -13.06
C LYS A 475 -19.39 0.12 -11.92
N VAL A 476 -18.54 -0.49 -11.08
CA VAL A 476 -17.86 0.23 -9.99
C VAL A 476 -16.98 1.36 -10.51
N LEU A 477 -16.22 1.12 -11.60
CA LEU A 477 -15.43 2.16 -12.24
C LEU A 477 -16.30 3.36 -12.68
N SER A 478 -17.45 3.08 -13.30
CA SER A 478 -18.41 4.08 -13.76
C SER A 478 -19.01 4.87 -12.59
N VAL A 479 -19.67 4.17 -11.66
CA VAL A 479 -20.43 4.79 -10.55
C VAL A 479 -19.52 5.61 -9.63
N LYS A 480 -18.29 5.14 -9.36
CA LYS A 480 -17.34 5.84 -8.48
C LYS A 480 -16.52 6.91 -9.21
N SER A 481 -16.78 7.18 -10.49
CA SER A 481 -15.94 8.07 -11.28
C SER A 481 -16.03 9.54 -10.84
N ALA A 482 -17.24 10.05 -10.59
CA ALA A 482 -17.43 11.41 -10.06
C ALA A 482 -16.78 11.59 -8.69
N ASP A 483 -16.91 10.59 -7.81
CA ASP A 483 -16.31 10.59 -6.47
C ASP A 483 -14.78 10.60 -6.54
N ALA A 484 -14.17 9.84 -7.47
CA ALA A 484 -12.73 9.84 -7.69
C ALA A 484 -12.23 11.22 -8.14
N ILE A 485 -12.94 11.87 -9.07
CA ILE A 485 -12.62 13.24 -9.53
C ILE A 485 -12.75 14.24 -8.37
N LYS A 486 -13.86 14.19 -7.62
CA LYS A 486 -14.10 15.04 -6.46
C LYS A 486 -13.03 14.86 -5.38
N TRP A 487 -12.63 13.63 -5.11
CA TRP A 487 -11.59 13.32 -4.13
C TRP A 487 -10.24 13.92 -4.52
N LEU A 488 -9.83 13.81 -5.80
CA LEU A 488 -8.61 14.47 -6.28
C LEU A 488 -8.70 16.00 -6.20
N ILE A 489 -9.86 16.59 -6.53
CA ILE A 489 -10.10 18.03 -6.39
C ILE A 489 -9.96 18.48 -4.93
N ASN A 490 -10.51 17.72 -3.98
CA ASN A 490 -10.40 18.03 -2.55
C ASN A 490 -8.96 17.98 -2.02
N LEU A 491 -8.10 17.17 -2.64
CA LEU A 491 -6.66 17.16 -2.36
C LEU A 491 -5.89 18.30 -3.07
N GLY A 492 -6.58 19.11 -3.88
CA GLY A 492 -6.01 20.27 -4.58
C GLY A 492 -5.62 20.03 -6.03
N VAL A 493 -6.03 18.89 -6.64
CA VAL A 493 -5.77 18.66 -8.07
C VAL A 493 -6.78 19.46 -8.91
N PRO A 494 -6.34 20.37 -9.79
CA PRO A 494 -7.26 21.15 -10.61
C PRO A 494 -7.75 20.29 -11.79
N LEU A 495 -8.99 19.84 -11.78
CA LEU A 495 -9.59 18.96 -12.82
C LEU A 495 -10.79 19.62 -13.49
N SER A 496 -10.60 20.79 -14.10
CA SER A 496 -11.68 21.62 -14.65
C SER A 496 -11.78 21.62 -16.17
N VAL A 497 -10.73 21.21 -16.90
CA VAL A 497 -10.72 21.18 -18.37
C VAL A 497 -11.20 19.83 -18.88
N LEU A 498 -11.99 19.82 -19.96
CA LEU A 498 -12.55 18.59 -20.55
C LEU A 498 -12.05 18.38 -21.98
N SER A 499 -11.66 17.14 -22.29
CA SER A 499 -11.28 16.72 -23.64
C SER A 499 -12.11 15.52 -24.10
N GLN A 500 -12.38 15.46 -25.41
CA GLN A 500 -12.92 14.27 -26.07
C GLN A 500 -11.76 13.36 -26.45
N LEU A 501 -11.78 12.12 -26.00
CA LEU A 501 -10.79 11.10 -26.38
C LEU A 501 -11.45 10.03 -27.27
N GLY A 502 -10.64 9.20 -27.91
CA GLY A 502 -11.10 8.19 -28.86
C GLY A 502 -11.98 7.13 -28.18
N GLY A 503 -13.01 6.68 -28.90
CA GLY A 503 -14.00 5.70 -28.41
C GLY A 503 -14.98 6.22 -27.35
N ALA A 504 -14.79 7.41 -26.78
CA ALA A 504 -15.78 8.04 -25.91
C ALA A 504 -16.86 8.73 -26.75
N SER A 505 -18.12 8.64 -26.31
CA SER A 505 -19.28 9.30 -26.94
C SER A 505 -19.63 10.66 -26.35
N ARG A 506 -19.02 11.01 -25.22
CA ARG A 506 -19.17 12.29 -24.52
C ARG A 506 -17.81 12.79 -24.01
N LYS A 507 -17.69 14.11 -23.83
CA LYS A 507 -16.50 14.76 -23.28
C LYS A 507 -16.45 14.45 -21.78
N ARG A 508 -15.51 13.58 -21.37
CA ARG A 508 -15.42 13.10 -19.99
C ARG A 508 -14.00 12.99 -19.43
N CYS A 509 -12.99 13.28 -20.24
CA CYS A 509 -11.60 13.25 -19.79
C CYS A 509 -11.21 14.59 -19.17
N HIS A 510 -11.01 14.59 -17.85
CA HIS A 510 -10.68 15.76 -17.04
C HIS A 510 -9.17 16.02 -17.01
N ARG A 511 -8.78 17.29 -17.14
CA ARG A 511 -7.40 17.75 -17.13
C ARG A 511 -7.25 19.02 -16.28
N ALA A 512 -6.00 19.34 -15.98
CA ALA A 512 -5.64 20.62 -15.40
C ALA A 512 -5.70 21.74 -16.45
N PRO A 513 -6.19 22.94 -16.07
CA PRO A 513 -5.96 24.13 -16.85
C PRO A 513 -4.47 24.48 -16.85
N ASP A 514 -4.05 25.22 -17.86
CA ASP A 514 -2.74 25.86 -17.86
C ASP A 514 -2.65 26.87 -16.70
N GLN A 515 -1.43 27.16 -16.26
CA GLN A 515 -1.17 28.22 -15.28
C GLN A 515 -1.52 29.60 -15.85
N LYS A 516 -1.61 30.63 -15.00
CA LYS A 516 -1.97 31.99 -15.43
C LYS A 516 -1.01 32.58 -16.47
N ASP A 517 0.25 32.17 -16.44
CA ASP A 517 1.30 32.52 -17.41
C ASP A 517 1.25 31.66 -18.69
N GLY A 518 0.27 30.77 -18.79
CA GLY A 518 0.10 29.79 -19.86
C GLY A 518 0.92 28.51 -19.68
N THR A 519 1.73 28.36 -18.63
CA THR A 519 2.57 27.16 -18.46
C THR A 519 1.70 25.89 -18.32
N PRO A 520 1.96 24.83 -19.10
CA PRO A 520 1.19 23.59 -19.05
C PRO A 520 1.32 22.89 -17.71
N VAL A 521 0.22 22.26 -17.29
CA VAL A 521 0.21 21.45 -16.08
C VAL A 521 0.18 19.96 -16.47
N PRO A 522 1.30 19.22 -16.32
CA PRO A 522 1.36 17.80 -16.65
C PRO A 522 0.53 16.99 -15.64
N ILE A 523 -0.71 16.66 -16.01
CA ILE A 523 -1.71 16.16 -15.07
C ILE A 523 -1.28 14.94 -14.26
N GLY A 524 -0.63 13.94 -14.87
CA GLY A 524 -0.15 12.75 -14.16
C GLY A 524 0.91 13.08 -13.11
N PHE A 525 1.91 13.89 -13.48
CA PHE A 525 2.93 14.37 -12.55
C PHE A 525 2.31 15.24 -11.44
N THR A 526 1.37 16.12 -11.78
CA THR A 526 0.69 17.00 -10.82
C THR A 526 -0.12 16.20 -9.80
N ILE A 527 -0.89 15.19 -10.23
CA ILE A 527 -1.59 14.27 -9.34
C ILE A 527 -0.60 13.60 -8.40
N MET A 528 0.47 12.98 -8.93
CA MET A 528 1.45 12.26 -8.12
C MET A 528 2.14 13.17 -7.11
N ARG A 529 2.56 14.37 -7.53
CA ARG A 529 3.18 15.36 -6.66
C ARG A 529 2.26 15.78 -5.51
N ILE A 530 0.98 16.02 -5.80
CA ILE A 530 -0.01 16.44 -4.80
C ILE A 530 -0.28 15.31 -3.80
N LEU A 531 -0.47 14.08 -4.27
CA LEU A 531 -0.69 12.92 -3.40
C LEU A 531 0.55 12.60 -2.56
N GLU A 532 1.74 12.61 -3.17
CA GLU A 532 3.00 12.43 -2.43
C GLU A 532 3.19 13.51 -1.37
N ASN A 533 2.92 14.78 -1.71
CA ASN A 533 2.97 15.86 -0.74
C ASN A 533 2.00 15.62 0.41
N HIS A 534 0.73 15.31 0.11
CA HIS A 534 -0.28 15.01 1.12
C HIS A 534 0.12 13.84 2.04
N ILE A 535 0.68 12.76 1.48
CA ILE A 535 1.22 11.63 2.26
C ILE A 535 2.35 12.10 3.18
N ARG A 536 3.30 12.86 2.65
CA ARG A 536 4.51 13.28 3.38
C ARG A 536 4.28 14.41 4.38
N THR A 537 3.20 15.17 4.24
CA THR A 537 2.85 16.27 5.14
C THR A 537 1.71 15.89 6.07
N ASN A 538 0.52 15.63 5.54
CA ASN A 538 -0.70 15.42 6.29
C ASN A 538 -0.80 14.02 6.92
N LEU A 539 -0.17 13.01 6.33
CA LEU A 539 -0.27 11.62 6.77
C LEU A 539 1.08 11.04 7.25
N SER A 540 2.06 11.90 7.52
CA SER A 540 3.43 11.47 7.86
C SER A 540 3.56 10.66 9.14
N THR A 541 2.56 10.73 10.03
CA THR A 541 2.46 9.93 11.27
C THR A 541 1.76 8.58 11.08
N LYS A 542 1.16 8.35 9.91
CA LYS A 542 0.39 7.14 9.58
C LYS A 542 0.96 6.39 8.38
N VAL A 543 1.67 7.06 7.48
CA VAL A 543 2.21 6.49 6.25
C VAL A 543 3.73 6.66 6.23
N THR A 544 4.42 5.52 6.24
CA THR A 544 5.86 5.44 6.00
C THR A 544 6.10 5.14 4.53
N VAL A 545 6.95 5.92 3.86
CA VAL A 545 7.31 5.72 2.45
C VAL A 545 8.76 5.23 2.36
N MET A 546 8.98 4.09 1.70
CA MET A 546 10.31 3.52 1.47
C MET A 546 10.53 3.33 -0.04
N THR A 547 11.59 3.93 -0.57
CA THR A 547 11.98 3.88 -1.99
C THR A 547 13.25 3.06 -2.18
N GLY A 548 13.50 2.54 -3.37
CA GLY A 548 14.65 1.67 -3.63
C GLY A 548 14.50 0.26 -3.05
N ILE A 549 13.26 -0.17 -2.80
CA ILE A 549 12.93 -1.44 -2.15
C ILE A 549 12.27 -2.40 -3.14
N ASN A 550 12.93 -3.52 -3.43
CA ASN A 550 12.38 -4.59 -4.25
C ASN A 550 11.61 -5.57 -3.37
N VAL A 551 10.30 -5.70 -3.55
CA VAL A 551 9.54 -6.78 -2.92
C VAL A 551 9.64 -8.05 -3.77
N THR A 552 10.12 -9.13 -3.17
CA THR A 552 10.47 -10.37 -3.88
C THR A 552 9.47 -11.50 -3.65
N ALA A 553 8.77 -11.50 -2.51
CA ALA A 553 7.77 -12.51 -2.19
C ALA A 553 6.65 -12.01 -1.26
N LEU A 554 5.52 -12.71 -1.31
CA LEU A 554 4.41 -12.57 -0.36
C LEU A 554 4.52 -13.65 0.72
N LEU A 555 4.64 -13.23 1.98
CA LEU A 555 4.62 -14.15 3.12
C LEU A 555 3.19 -14.64 3.31
N HIS A 556 3.00 -15.95 3.39
CA HIS A 556 1.66 -16.53 3.43
C HIS A 556 1.62 -17.85 4.18
N THR A 557 0.42 -18.22 4.61
CA THR A 557 0.09 -19.56 5.14
C THR A 557 -0.96 -20.22 4.25
N LYS A 558 -0.92 -21.55 4.20
CA LYS A 558 -1.92 -22.38 3.54
C LYS A 558 -2.55 -23.31 4.57
N ASN A 559 -3.88 -23.33 4.66
CA ASN A 559 -4.61 -24.22 5.55
C ASN A 559 -5.70 -24.96 4.77
N ASN A 560 -5.72 -26.28 4.85
CA ASN A 560 -6.74 -27.11 4.24
C ASN A 560 -7.90 -27.27 5.21
N ARG A 561 -9.08 -26.79 4.83
CA ARG A 561 -10.30 -27.05 5.57
C ARG A 561 -10.65 -28.54 5.49
N SER A 562 -11.43 -28.99 6.47
CA SER A 562 -12.01 -30.35 6.51
C SER A 562 -12.89 -30.69 5.30
N ASP A 563 -13.39 -29.69 4.57
CA ASP A 563 -14.16 -29.87 3.33
C ASP A 563 -13.30 -29.89 2.04
N GLY A 564 -11.97 -30.03 2.16
CA GLY A 564 -11.03 -30.15 1.04
C GLY A 564 -10.60 -28.82 0.41
N VAL A 565 -11.09 -27.69 0.92
CA VAL A 565 -10.77 -26.36 0.42
C VAL A 565 -9.46 -25.85 1.02
N THR A 566 -8.50 -25.48 0.18
CA THR A 566 -7.28 -24.76 0.61
C THR A 566 -7.56 -23.27 0.77
N ILE A 567 -7.35 -22.74 1.97
CA ILE A 567 -7.33 -21.30 2.26
C ILE A 567 -5.89 -20.80 2.18
N VAL A 568 -5.65 -19.73 1.43
CA VAL A 568 -4.37 -19.01 1.43
C VAL A 568 -4.56 -17.67 2.12
N ARG A 569 -3.67 -17.33 3.07
CA ARG A 569 -3.66 -16.04 3.76
C ARG A 569 -2.29 -15.39 3.65
N VAL A 570 -2.24 -14.16 3.15
CA VAL A 570 -1.04 -13.32 3.14
C VAL A 570 -0.90 -12.61 4.49
N SER A 571 0.33 -12.56 5.01
CA SER A 571 0.64 -12.00 6.33
C SER A 571 1.83 -11.03 6.32
N GLY A 572 2.31 -10.64 5.15
CA GLY A 572 3.47 -9.78 5.01
C GLY A 572 4.18 -9.94 3.67
N VAL A 573 5.39 -9.39 3.61
CA VAL A 573 6.23 -9.38 2.42
C VAL A 573 7.68 -9.68 2.75
N GLU A 574 8.41 -10.23 1.77
CA GLU A 574 9.86 -10.28 1.77
C GLU A 574 10.39 -9.21 0.81
N LEU A 575 11.37 -8.44 1.27
CA LEU A 575 11.92 -7.31 0.54
C LEU A 575 13.45 -7.35 0.52
N LEU A 576 14.01 -6.73 -0.51
CA LEU A 576 15.44 -6.60 -0.75
C LEU A 576 15.78 -5.13 -0.98
N GLN A 577 16.70 -4.62 -0.19
CA GLN A 577 17.35 -3.32 -0.40
C GLN A 577 18.73 -3.57 -1.01
N HIS A 578 19.14 -2.79 -2.02
CA HIS A 578 20.37 -2.96 -2.82
C HIS A 578 21.54 -3.63 -2.05
N ASN A 579 21.93 -4.84 -2.47
CA ASN A 579 23.06 -5.60 -1.93
C ASN A 579 23.01 -5.93 -0.42
N GLN A 580 21.81 -5.99 0.17
CA GLN A 580 21.60 -6.46 1.55
C GLN A 580 20.88 -7.81 1.58
N GLU A 581 20.87 -8.44 2.75
CA GLU A 581 20.11 -9.67 2.96
C GLU A 581 18.59 -9.43 2.86
N PRO A 582 17.80 -10.43 2.40
CA PRO A 582 16.35 -10.34 2.38
C PRO A 582 15.77 -10.06 3.77
N MET A 583 14.87 -9.07 3.86
CA MET A 583 14.16 -8.70 5.07
C MET A 583 12.68 -9.10 4.96
N LYS A 584 12.09 -9.49 6.09
CA LYS A 584 10.65 -9.80 6.19
C LYS A 584 9.92 -8.71 6.95
N LEU A 585 8.80 -8.25 6.40
CA LEU A 585 7.88 -7.33 7.08
C LEU A 585 6.49 -7.97 7.21
N SER A 586 6.00 -8.05 8.45
CA SER A 586 4.65 -8.53 8.76
C SER A 586 3.59 -7.46 8.48
N ALA A 587 2.41 -7.90 8.05
CA ALA A 587 1.25 -7.05 7.77
C ALA A 587 -0.07 -7.78 8.08
N ASP A 588 -1.13 -7.01 8.29
CA ASP A 588 -2.50 -7.53 8.33
C ASP A 588 -3.09 -7.68 6.93
N ALA A 589 -2.74 -6.75 6.04
CA ALA A 589 -3.12 -6.76 4.63
C ALA A 589 -1.98 -6.24 3.74
N VAL A 590 -1.94 -6.75 2.52
CA VAL A 590 -1.03 -6.32 1.46
C VAL A 590 -1.84 -5.87 0.24
N VAL A 591 -1.51 -4.69 -0.29
CA VAL A 591 -2.10 -4.15 -1.53
C VAL A 591 -1.05 -4.19 -2.64
N LEU A 592 -1.30 -4.96 -3.70
CA LEU A 592 -0.51 -4.92 -4.93
C LEU A 592 -0.96 -3.73 -5.78
N ALA A 593 -0.04 -2.80 -6.03
CA ALA A 593 -0.23 -1.62 -6.86
C ALA A 593 0.99 -1.39 -7.79
N THR A 594 1.58 -2.48 -8.27
CA THR A 594 2.90 -2.53 -8.91
C THR A 594 2.93 -2.17 -10.40
N GLY A 595 1.76 -1.85 -10.98
CA GLY A 595 1.63 -1.59 -12.42
C GLY A 595 1.72 -2.85 -13.28
N GLY A 596 1.79 -2.64 -14.60
CA GLY A 596 1.79 -3.71 -15.61
C GLY A 596 3.16 -4.33 -15.90
N PHE A 597 3.22 -5.05 -17.03
CA PHE A 597 4.40 -5.80 -17.49
C PHE A 597 4.89 -5.40 -18.90
N SER A 598 4.51 -4.20 -19.34
CA SER A 598 4.73 -3.67 -20.70
C SER A 598 6.18 -3.35 -21.09
N ASN A 599 7.15 -3.43 -20.18
CA ASN A 599 8.56 -3.16 -20.49
C ASN A 599 9.54 -4.24 -19.98
N ASP A 600 9.05 -5.41 -19.58
CA ASP A 600 9.94 -6.54 -19.30
C ASP A 600 10.31 -7.26 -20.60
N ARG A 601 11.55 -7.06 -21.02
CA ARG A 601 12.13 -7.65 -22.23
C ARG A 601 12.93 -8.93 -21.97
N THR A 602 12.89 -9.46 -20.74
CA THR A 602 13.61 -10.70 -20.42
C THR A 602 12.92 -11.93 -21.01
N ALA A 603 13.67 -13.01 -21.22
CA ALA A 603 13.11 -14.27 -21.75
C ALA A 603 12.03 -14.91 -20.86
N ARG A 604 11.97 -14.52 -19.57
CA ARG A 604 10.99 -15.00 -18.58
C ARG A 604 9.90 -13.96 -18.29
N SER A 605 9.75 -12.95 -19.16
CA SER A 605 8.77 -11.90 -18.98
C SER A 605 7.35 -12.39 -19.27
N LEU A 606 6.37 -11.77 -18.63
CA LEU A 606 4.96 -12.03 -18.92
C LEU A 606 4.59 -11.56 -20.34
N LEU A 607 5.28 -10.54 -20.86
CA LEU A 607 5.08 -10.08 -22.24
C LEU A 607 5.49 -11.16 -23.24
N GLN A 608 6.63 -11.82 -23.03
CA GLN A 608 7.09 -12.92 -23.88
C GLN A 608 6.21 -14.17 -23.73
N GLU A 609 5.69 -14.45 -22.53
CA GLU A 609 4.82 -15.59 -22.25
C GLU A 609 3.43 -15.45 -22.91
N TYR A 610 2.82 -14.27 -22.84
CA TYR A 610 1.41 -14.08 -23.24
C TYR A 610 1.19 -13.27 -24.52
N ALA A 611 2.14 -12.42 -24.93
CA ALA A 611 2.03 -11.60 -26.13
C ALA A 611 3.37 -11.47 -26.90
N PRO A 612 4.02 -12.59 -27.25
CA PRO A 612 5.33 -12.59 -27.91
C PRO A 612 5.33 -11.84 -29.25
N GLN A 613 4.20 -11.81 -29.95
CA GLN A 613 4.02 -11.06 -31.20
C GLN A 613 4.24 -9.55 -31.06
N LEU A 614 4.20 -9.02 -29.82
CA LEU A 614 4.45 -7.61 -29.54
C LEU A 614 5.89 -7.33 -29.13
N GLY A 615 6.74 -8.36 -28.96
CA GLY A 615 8.09 -8.24 -28.40
C GLY A 615 9.01 -7.26 -29.14
N SER A 616 8.80 -7.06 -30.45
CA SER A 616 9.56 -6.13 -31.28
C SER A 616 9.10 -4.67 -31.21
N PHE A 617 7.90 -4.39 -30.68
CA PHE A 617 7.38 -3.03 -30.62
C PHE A 617 8.10 -2.21 -29.54
N PRO A 618 8.36 -0.90 -29.79
CA PRO A 618 8.83 -0.01 -28.75
C PRO A 618 7.73 0.19 -27.69
N THR A 619 8.05 0.78 -26.55
CA THR A 619 7.11 1.01 -25.44
C THR A 619 7.08 2.47 -25.00
N THR A 620 6.01 2.91 -24.35
CA THR A 620 5.98 4.24 -23.70
C THR A 620 6.28 4.17 -22.19
N ASN A 621 6.51 2.96 -21.67
CA ASN A 621 6.59 2.69 -20.24
C ASN A 621 8.02 2.82 -19.71
N GLY A 622 8.16 3.11 -18.41
CA GLY A 622 9.48 3.05 -17.77
C GLY A 622 10.00 1.63 -17.62
N THR A 623 11.29 1.48 -17.34
CA THR A 623 11.97 0.18 -17.13
C THR A 623 11.43 -0.60 -15.92
N TRP A 624 10.72 0.09 -15.02
CA TRP A 624 10.08 -0.50 -13.84
C TRP A 624 8.84 -1.37 -14.14
N ALA A 625 8.22 -1.27 -15.32
CA ALA A 625 6.97 -1.97 -15.64
C ALA A 625 7.21 -3.45 -15.99
N THR A 626 7.53 -4.26 -14.97
CA THR A 626 8.05 -5.62 -15.13
C THR A 626 7.14 -6.75 -14.66
N GLY A 627 5.91 -6.44 -14.21
CA GLY A 627 4.94 -7.45 -13.80
C GLY A 627 5.24 -8.19 -12.50
N ASP A 628 6.10 -7.65 -11.63
CA ASP A 628 6.57 -8.33 -10.42
C ASP A 628 5.41 -8.72 -9.49
N GLY A 629 4.40 -7.85 -9.36
CA GLY A 629 3.21 -8.14 -8.55
C GLY A 629 2.40 -9.32 -9.10
N VAL A 630 2.17 -9.37 -10.42
CA VAL A 630 1.48 -10.48 -11.07
C VAL A 630 2.27 -11.78 -10.90
N LYS A 631 3.59 -11.74 -11.07
CA LYS A 631 4.48 -12.90 -10.87
C LYS A 631 4.43 -13.42 -9.43
N MET A 632 4.41 -12.54 -8.43
CA MET A 632 4.26 -12.92 -7.01
C MET A 632 2.89 -13.51 -6.72
N ALA A 633 1.82 -12.86 -7.20
CA ALA A 633 0.44 -13.32 -7.00
C ALA A 633 0.19 -14.70 -7.64
N ARG A 634 0.71 -14.93 -8.85
CA ARG A 634 0.60 -16.22 -9.57
C ARG A 634 1.11 -17.39 -8.74
N LYS A 635 2.18 -17.22 -7.96
CA LYS A 635 2.74 -18.28 -7.08
C LYS A 635 1.77 -18.72 -5.97
N LEU A 636 0.75 -17.92 -5.66
CA LEU A 636 -0.28 -18.24 -4.67
C LEU A 636 -1.52 -18.92 -5.27
N GLY A 637 -1.54 -19.23 -6.58
CA GLY A 637 -2.71 -19.80 -7.26
C GLY A 637 -3.77 -18.76 -7.62
N VAL A 638 -3.38 -17.48 -7.69
CA VAL A 638 -4.25 -16.40 -8.17
C VAL A 638 -4.63 -16.64 -9.63
N ALA A 639 -5.89 -16.42 -9.95
CA ALA A 639 -6.36 -16.47 -11.32
C ALA A 639 -5.91 -15.22 -12.08
N LEU A 640 -5.32 -15.43 -13.26
CA LEU A 640 -4.97 -14.36 -14.18
C LEU A 640 -6.01 -14.29 -15.29
N VAL A 641 -6.32 -13.07 -15.75
CA VAL A 641 -7.30 -12.83 -16.82
C VAL A 641 -6.70 -11.90 -17.87
N ASP A 642 -7.10 -12.10 -19.13
CA ASP A 642 -6.76 -11.23 -20.27
C ASP A 642 -5.25 -10.96 -20.48
N MET A 643 -4.39 -11.88 -20.07
CA MET A 643 -2.92 -11.67 -20.07
C MET A 643 -2.34 -11.42 -21.47
N ASP A 644 -2.99 -11.90 -22.53
CA ASP A 644 -2.62 -11.66 -23.94
C ASP A 644 -3.12 -10.30 -24.46
N LYS A 645 -3.96 -9.60 -23.69
CA LYS A 645 -4.52 -8.28 -24.06
C LYS A 645 -3.55 -7.19 -23.62
N VAL A 646 -2.67 -6.82 -24.54
CA VAL A 646 -1.70 -5.74 -24.38
C VAL A 646 -1.97 -4.66 -25.43
N GLN A 647 -2.20 -3.43 -24.98
CA GLN A 647 -2.56 -2.31 -25.84
C GLN A 647 -1.32 -1.64 -26.44
N LEU A 648 -1.38 -1.41 -27.76
CA LEU A 648 -0.53 -0.45 -28.45
C LEU A 648 -1.20 0.93 -28.41
N HIS A 649 -0.44 1.96 -28.02
CA HIS A 649 -0.82 3.34 -28.27
C HIS A 649 -0.41 3.72 -29.70
N PRO A 650 -1.28 4.34 -30.52
CA PRO A 650 -0.97 4.64 -31.91
C PRO A 650 0.12 5.73 -32.07
N THR A 651 0.25 6.61 -31.08
CA THR A 651 1.11 7.79 -31.17
C THR A 651 2.26 7.77 -30.17
N GLY A 652 3.18 6.82 -30.29
CA GLY A 652 4.53 6.94 -29.71
C GLY A 652 5.37 7.87 -30.59
N LEU A 653 5.84 8.98 -30.04
CA LEU A 653 6.61 9.97 -30.78
C LEU A 653 8.02 9.42 -31.04
N ILE A 654 8.39 9.34 -32.31
CA ILE A 654 9.75 9.02 -32.73
C ILE A 654 10.57 10.29 -32.59
N ASP A 655 11.66 10.23 -31.82
CA ASP A 655 12.68 11.26 -31.82
C ASP A 655 13.56 11.06 -33.07
N PRO A 656 13.59 12.00 -34.04
CA PRO A 656 14.45 11.88 -35.22
C PRO A 656 15.94 11.77 -34.87
N LYS A 657 16.36 12.26 -33.68
CA LYS A 657 17.75 12.19 -33.19
C LYS A 657 18.09 10.84 -32.57
N ASP A 658 17.10 10.10 -32.09
CA ASP A 658 17.25 8.74 -31.56
C ASP A 658 16.09 7.82 -31.99
N PRO A 659 15.98 7.50 -33.30
CA PRO A 659 14.84 6.75 -33.81
C PRO A 659 14.81 5.29 -33.31
N ALA A 660 15.96 4.74 -32.94
CA ALA A 660 16.12 3.36 -32.47
C ALA A 660 15.70 3.16 -31.01
N ASN A 661 15.46 4.23 -30.25
CA ASN A 661 15.12 4.13 -28.83
C ASN A 661 13.93 3.19 -28.58
N GLY A 662 14.13 2.14 -27.79
CA GLY A 662 13.06 1.20 -27.45
C GLY A 662 11.95 1.81 -26.58
N THR A 663 12.18 2.98 -25.98
CA THR A 663 11.19 3.73 -25.20
C THR A 663 10.85 5.05 -25.89
N LYS A 664 9.59 5.21 -26.32
CA LYS A 664 9.10 6.42 -26.99
C LYS A 664 8.42 7.38 -26.01
N TYR A 665 8.51 8.67 -26.31
CA TYR A 665 7.65 9.65 -25.64
C TYR A 665 6.20 9.42 -26.06
N LEU A 666 5.28 9.44 -25.10
CA LEU A 666 3.86 9.34 -25.41
C LEU A 666 3.39 10.65 -26.06
N GLY A 667 3.01 10.57 -27.33
CA GLY A 667 2.18 11.59 -27.97
C GLY A 667 0.76 11.42 -27.43
N PRO A 668 0.25 12.33 -26.57
CA PRO A 668 -1.05 12.16 -25.95
C PRO A 668 -2.16 12.01 -27.00
N GLU A 669 -3.16 11.20 -26.69
CA GLU A 669 -4.35 11.08 -27.54
C GLU A 669 -5.06 12.43 -27.73
N ALA A 670 -4.91 13.34 -26.77
CA ALA A 670 -5.37 14.71 -26.89
C ALA A 670 -4.79 15.47 -28.10
N LEU A 671 -3.64 15.08 -28.70
CA LEU A 671 -3.17 15.67 -29.96
C LEU A 671 -4.21 15.46 -31.08
N ARG A 672 -4.72 14.23 -31.20
CA ARG A 672 -5.80 13.86 -32.14
C ARG A 672 -7.14 14.42 -31.65
N GLY A 673 -7.40 14.34 -30.35
CA GLY A 673 -8.61 14.87 -29.68
C GLY A 673 -8.81 16.37 -29.81
N SER A 674 -7.74 17.12 -30.05
CA SER A 674 -7.75 18.57 -30.29
C SER A 674 -7.76 18.96 -31.78
N GLY A 675 -7.81 17.98 -32.70
CA GLY A 675 -7.96 18.23 -34.14
C GLY A 675 -6.83 17.72 -35.01
N GLY A 676 -5.77 17.14 -34.43
CA GLY A 676 -4.68 16.55 -35.20
C GLY A 676 -5.15 15.42 -36.14
N ILE A 677 -4.60 15.39 -37.35
CA ILE A 677 -4.87 14.37 -38.36
C ILE A 677 -3.66 13.45 -38.58
N LEU A 678 -3.91 12.26 -39.12
CA LEU A 678 -2.85 11.32 -39.50
C LEU A 678 -2.72 11.25 -41.01
N LEU A 679 -1.51 11.45 -41.52
CA LEU A 679 -1.17 11.34 -42.94
C LEU A 679 -0.19 10.18 -43.18
N ASN A 680 -0.34 9.51 -44.32
CA ASN A 680 0.61 8.52 -44.82
C ASN A 680 1.74 9.19 -45.64
N LYS A 681 2.67 8.39 -46.18
CA LYS A 681 3.76 8.89 -47.05
C LYS A 681 3.30 9.50 -48.38
N SER A 682 2.06 9.26 -48.79
CA SER A 682 1.45 9.87 -49.98
C SER A 682 0.74 11.20 -49.68
N GLY A 683 0.76 11.67 -48.42
CA GLY A 683 0.08 12.90 -48.03
C GLY A 683 -1.43 12.73 -47.79
N GLU A 684 -1.92 11.50 -47.71
CA GLU A 684 -3.35 11.18 -47.63
C GLU A 684 -3.78 10.80 -46.20
N ARG A 685 -5.03 11.11 -45.87
CA ARG A 685 -5.68 10.59 -44.65
C ARG A 685 -6.18 9.17 -44.88
N PHE A 686 -6.00 8.29 -43.90
CA PHE A 686 -6.29 6.86 -44.04
C PHE A 686 -7.16 6.27 -42.91
N ILE A 687 -7.48 7.03 -41.86
CA ILE A 687 -8.25 6.50 -40.72
C ILE A 687 -9.03 7.60 -39.97
N ASN A 688 -10.08 7.19 -39.25
CA ASN A 688 -10.68 8.03 -38.21
C ASN A 688 -9.71 8.16 -37.04
N GLU A 689 -9.13 9.34 -36.84
CA GLU A 689 -8.11 9.55 -35.81
C GLU A 689 -8.66 9.48 -34.38
N LEU A 690 -9.99 9.43 -34.20
CA LEU A 690 -10.65 9.28 -32.89
C LEU A 690 -11.30 7.90 -32.70
N ASP A 691 -10.96 6.93 -33.55
CA ASP A 691 -11.35 5.54 -33.36
C ASP A 691 -10.57 4.88 -32.19
N LEU A 692 -10.86 3.62 -31.91
CA LEU A 692 -10.17 2.81 -30.92
C LEU A 692 -8.67 2.74 -31.22
N ARG A 693 -7.84 2.77 -30.17
CA ARG A 693 -6.37 2.66 -30.29
C ARG A 693 -5.93 1.45 -31.09
N SER A 694 -6.59 0.30 -30.88
CA SER A 694 -6.34 -0.94 -31.63
C SER A 694 -6.56 -0.78 -33.14
N VAL A 695 -7.60 -0.04 -33.54
CA VAL A 695 -7.92 0.26 -34.94
C VAL A 695 -6.88 1.20 -35.54
N VAL A 696 -6.60 2.32 -34.87
CA VAL A 696 -5.62 3.32 -35.36
C VAL A 696 -4.21 2.73 -35.45
N SER A 697 -3.78 1.93 -34.45
CA SER A 697 -2.47 1.26 -34.48
C SER A 697 -2.35 0.28 -35.65
N LYS A 698 -3.39 -0.54 -35.90
CA LYS A 698 -3.41 -1.45 -37.06
C LYS A 698 -3.40 -0.68 -38.38
N ALA A 699 -4.11 0.45 -38.47
CA ALA A 699 -4.14 1.28 -39.66
C ALA A 699 -2.74 1.86 -39.98
N ILE A 700 -1.98 2.31 -38.97
CA ILE A 700 -0.61 2.78 -39.16
C ILE A 700 0.30 1.63 -39.61
N GLN A 701 0.19 0.45 -39.00
CA GLN A 701 0.95 -0.74 -39.42
C GLN A 701 0.65 -1.13 -40.87
N GLY A 702 -0.63 -1.10 -41.25
CA GLY A 702 -1.10 -1.43 -42.60
C GLY A 702 -0.60 -0.50 -43.70
N GLN A 703 -0.08 0.69 -43.36
CA GLN A 703 0.58 1.56 -44.34
C GLN A 703 1.94 1.00 -44.81
N GLY A 704 2.56 0.08 -44.06
CA GLY A 704 3.86 -0.51 -44.42
C GLY A 704 5.06 0.44 -44.38
N ASN A 705 4.86 1.69 -43.94
CA ASN A 705 5.90 2.72 -43.93
C ASN A 705 6.86 2.53 -42.75
N ILE A 706 8.14 2.28 -43.01
CA ILE A 706 9.18 2.15 -41.97
C ILE A 706 9.97 3.45 -41.81
N PHE A 707 10.12 3.90 -40.56
CA PHE A 707 10.95 5.08 -40.27
C PHE A 707 12.44 4.69 -40.34
N PRO A 708 13.31 5.45 -41.03
CA PRO A 708 14.73 5.11 -41.14
C PRO A 708 15.43 4.95 -39.78
N LYS A 709 16.32 3.95 -39.65
CA LYS A 709 17.14 3.72 -38.44
C LYS A 709 16.33 3.52 -37.14
N SER A 710 15.07 3.08 -37.23
CA SER A 710 14.14 2.96 -36.09
C SER A 710 13.92 1.55 -35.55
N ASN A 711 14.76 0.59 -35.95
CA ASN A 711 14.55 -0.84 -35.70
C ASN A 711 13.19 -1.33 -36.24
N ASN A 712 12.88 -0.99 -37.50
CA ASN A 712 11.65 -1.38 -38.20
C ASN A 712 10.35 -0.85 -37.58
N SER A 713 10.38 0.34 -36.96
CA SER A 713 9.15 0.98 -36.49
C SER A 713 8.30 1.46 -37.68
N THR A 714 7.08 0.94 -37.79
CA THR A 714 6.07 1.47 -38.73
C THR A 714 5.62 2.85 -38.29
N PHE A 715 5.43 3.80 -39.19
CA PHE A 715 5.10 5.17 -38.80
C PHE A 715 4.08 5.88 -39.71
N ALA A 716 3.51 6.94 -39.18
CA ALA A 716 2.69 7.93 -39.87
C ALA A 716 3.05 9.36 -39.40
N TYR A 717 2.49 10.38 -40.03
CA TYR A 717 2.67 11.78 -39.68
C TYR A 717 1.45 12.29 -38.91
N CYS A 718 1.64 12.81 -37.70
CA CYS A 718 0.60 13.49 -36.93
C CYS A 718 0.72 15.00 -37.17
N VAL A 719 -0.28 15.60 -37.82
CA VAL A 719 -0.27 17.00 -38.26
C VAL A 719 -1.31 17.82 -37.50
N LEU A 720 -0.89 18.95 -36.93
CA LEU A 720 -1.75 19.94 -36.28
C LEU A 720 -1.60 21.30 -36.98
N ASN A 721 -2.67 22.07 -37.10
CA ASN A 721 -2.60 23.50 -37.42
C ASN A 721 -2.60 24.37 -36.16
N GLU A 722 -2.55 25.68 -36.32
CA GLU A 722 -2.61 26.65 -35.20
C GLU A 722 -3.83 26.47 -34.30
N THR A 723 -5.01 26.23 -34.87
CA THR A 723 -6.23 26.03 -34.08
C THR A 723 -6.15 24.77 -33.23
N ALA A 724 -5.68 23.65 -33.81
CA ALA A 724 -5.48 22.41 -33.07
C ALA A 724 -4.40 22.56 -31.99
N ALA A 725 -3.32 23.29 -32.27
CA ALA A 725 -2.29 23.63 -31.28
C ALA A 725 -2.87 24.46 -30.12
N GLY A 726 -3.76 25.42 -30.41
CA GLY A 726 -4.52 26.17 -29.42
C GLY A 726 -5.37 25.28 -28.51
N LEU A 727 -6.18 24.40 -29.11
CA LEU A 727 -7.06 23.47 -28.39
C LEU A 727 -6.29 22.42 -27.58
N PHE A 728 -5.10 22.01 -28.03
CA PHE A 728 -4.23 21.11 -27.27
C PHE A 728 -3.54 21.83 -26.10
N GLY A 729 -3.30 23.13 -26.26
CA GLY A 729 -2.50 23.98 -25.38
C GLY A 729 -1.17 24.33 -26.05
N ARG A 730 -0.99 25.57 -26.48
CA ARG A 730 0.20 26.01 -27.25
C ARG A 730 1.51 25.76 -26.50
N ASN A 731 1.52 26.01 -25.19
CA ASN A 731 2.70 25.77 -24.40
C ASN A 731 2.93 24.27 -24.16
N SER A 732 1.85 23.47 -24.11
CA SER A 732 1.95 22.00 -24.04
C SER A 732 2.64 21.49 -25.29
N LEU A 733 2.21 21.96 -26.47
CA LEU A 733 2.87 21.65 -27.73
C LEU A 733 4.31 22.17 -27.74
N GLY A 734 4.56 23.39 -27.26
CA GLY A 734 5.89 23.98 -27.14
C GLY A 734 6.88 23.13 -26.33
N PHE A 735 6.41 22.40 -25.32
CA PHE A 735 7.24 21.43 -24.61
C PHE A 735 7.70 20.27 -25.50
N TYR A 736 6.79 19.64 -26.25
CA TYR A 736 7.14 18.56 -27.18
C TYR A 736 7.96 19.06 -28.37
N TRP A 737 7.58 20.22 -28.91
CA TRP A 737 8.20 20.82 -30.08
C TRP A 737 9.54 21.47 -29.77
N LYS A 738 9.55 22.56 -29.00
CA LYS A 738 10.76 23.38 -28.79
C LYS A 738 11.72 22.78 -27.77
N LYS A 739 11.19 22.18 -26.69
CA LYS A 739 12.03 21.67 -25.60
C LYS A 739 12.53 20.24 -25.84
N LEU A 740 11.69 19.35 -26.36
CA LEU A 740 12.08 17.98 -26.68
C LEU A 740 12.52 17.78 -28.13
N GLY A 741 12.15 18.67 -29.07
CA GLY A 741 12.51 18.52 -30.48
C GLY A 741 11.74 17.41 -31.21
N LEU A 742 10.55 17.04 -30.73
CA LEU A 742 9.75 15.92 -31.25
C LEU A 742 8.75 16.32 -32.36
N PHE A 743 8.70 17.60 -32.70
CA PHE A 743 7.89 18.15 -33.78
C PHE A 743 8.73 19.01 -34.71
N GLU A 744 8.30 19.12 -35.96
CA GLU A 744 8.78 20.09 -36.93
C GLU A 744 7.66 21.09 -37.22
N LYS A 745 8.00 22.38 -37.36
CA LYS A 745 7.06 23.43 -37.79
C LYS A 745 7.39 23.79 -39.23
N VAL A 746 6.37 23.79 -40.09
CA VAL A 746 6.44 24.20 -41.49
C VAL A 746 5.37 25.26 -41.76
N GLU A 747 5.66 26.22 -42.63
CA GLU A 747 4.81 27.41 -42.78
C GLU A 747 3.65 27.22 -43.77
N ASN A 748 3.77 26.30 -44.73
CA ASN A 748 2.81 26.12 -45.82
C ASN A 748 2.77 24.68 -46.34
N VAL A 749 1.84 24.41 -47.28
CA VAL A 749 1.63 23.08 -47.88
C VAL A 749 2.85 22.58 -48.65
N ALA A 750 3.57 23.45 -49.35
CA ALA A 750 4.76 23.07 -50.10
C ALA A 750 5.86 22.53 -49.18
N GLU A 751 6.12 23.20 -48.06
CA GLU A 751 7.07 22.74 -47.04
C GLU A 751 6.60 21.44 -46.36
N LEU A 752 5.30 21.32 -46.08
CA LEU A 752 4.73 20.08 -45.52
C LEU A 752 4.86 18.90 -46.49
N ALA A 753 4.59 19.12 -47.79
CA ALA A 753 4.74 18.12 -48.83
C ALA A 753 6.19 17.66 -48.97
N LYS A 754 7.14 18.61 -48.91
CA LYS A 754 8.59 18.33 -48.88
C LYS A 754 8.99 17.51 -47.65
N LEU A 755 8.46 17.84 -46.47
CA LEU A 755 8.73 17.10 -45.24
C LEU A 755 8.21 15.65 -45.30
N ILE A 756 7.02 15.45 -45.86
CA ILE A 756 6.43 14.12 -46.05
C ILE A 756 7.15 13.34 -47.16
N GLY A 757 7.63 14.04 -48.19
CA GLY A 757 8.17 13.45 -49.42
C GLY A 757 7.07 13.06 -50.42
N CYS A 758 5.98 13.83 -50.50
CA CYS A 758 4.83 13.57 -51.38
C CYS A 758 4.58 14.75 -52.36
N PRO A 759 3.81 14.55 -53.45
CA PRO A 759 3.43 15.65 -54.35
C PRO A 759 2.56 16.71 -53.66
N GLU A 760 2.89 17.99 -53.84
CA GLU A 760 2.16 19.10 -53.21
C GLU A 760 0.67 19.11 -53.55
N ASN A 761 0.31 18.85 -54.81
CA ASN A 761 -1.08 18.84 -55.27
C ASN A 761 -1.94 17.77 -54.58
N ASP A 762 -1.35 16.61 -54.23
CA ASP A 762 -2.07 15.52 -53.57
C ASP A 762 -2.38 15.87 -52.12
N LEU A 763 -1.39 16.46 -51.43
CA LEU A 763 -1.57 16.97 -50.08
C LEU A 763 -2.57 18.14 -50.04
N LEU A 764 -2.44 19.10 -50.95
CA LEU A 764 -3.35 20.25 -51.07
C LEU A 764 -4.81 19.79 -51.23
N ARG A 765 -5.04 18.81 -52.10
CA ARG A 765 -6.35 18.19 -52.31
C ARG A 765 -6.86 17.50 -51.05
N THR A 766 -6.01 16.74 -50.36
CA THR A 766 -6.37 16.08 -49.08
C THR A 766 -6.81 17.09 -48.02
N LEU A 767 -6.04 18.16 -47.82
CA LEU A 767 -6.32 19.19 -46.82
C LEU A 767 -7.58 20.00 -47.17
N THR A 768 -7.74 20.39 -48.43
CA THR A 768 -8.92 21.14 -48.91
C THR A 768 -10.19 20.30 -48.76
N GLN A 769 -10.14 19.00 -49.07
CA GLN A 769 -11.28 18.11 -48.90
C GLN A 769 -11.65 17.95 -47.42
N TYR A 770 -10.65 17.86 -46.53
CA TYR A 770 -10.89 17.77 -45.08
C TYR A 770 -11.45 19.07 -44.51
N GLU A 771 -10.97 20.23 -44.97
CA GLU A 771 -11.52 21.55 -44.59
C GLU A 771 -13.00 21.68 -44.97
N LYS A 772 -13.36 21.31 -46.21
CA LYS A 772 -14.75 21.31 -46.67
C LYS A 772 -15.63 20.39 -45.82
N THR A 773 -15.13 19.19 -45.53
CA THR A 773 -15.87 18.19 -44.73
C THR A 773 -16.06 18.65 -43.29
N SER A 774 -15.02 19.17 -42.65
CA SER A 774 -15.05 19.60 -41.25
C SER A 774 -15.84 20.91 -41.04
N SER A 775 -15.88 21.80 -42.04
CA SER A 775 -16.63 23.06 -41.99
C SER A 775 -18.14 22.88 -42.21
N ALA A 776 -18.56 21.83 -42.94
CA ALA A 776 -19.97 21.60 -43.30
C ALA A 776 -20.87 21.12 -42.13
N GLY A 777 -20.32 20.95 -40.93
CA GLY A 777 -21.11 20.92 -39.69
C GLY A 777 -21.99 19.70 -39.40
N GLN A 778 -22.23 18.75 -40.32
CA GLN A 778 -22.95 17.48 -40.05
C GLN A 778 -22.84 16.51 -41.25
N HIS A 779 -21.75 15.74 -41.33
CA HIS A 779 -21.66 14.47 -42.07
C HIS A 779 -20.41 13.69 -41.63
N ALA A 780 -20.46 12.36 -41.68
CA ALA A 780 -19.23 11.57 -41.52
C ALA A 780 -18.32 11.79 -42.72
N CYS A 781 -17.01 11.92 -42.49
CA CYS A 781 -16.00 12.02 -43.53
C CYS A 781 -16.10 10.81 -44.46
N PRO A 782 -16.39 10.98 -45.77
CA PRO A 782 -16.62 9.86 -46.68
C PRO A 782 -15.43 8.91 -46.79
N ILE A 783 -14.21 9.44 -46.62
CA ILE A 783 -12.97 8.67 -46.76
C ILE A 783 -12.66 7.86 -45.51
N THR A 784 -12.90 8.42 -44.32
CA THR A 784 -12.38 7.84 -43.06
C THR A 784 -13.46 7.52 -42.03
N GLY A 785 -14.72 7.86 -42.27
CA GLY A 785 -15.82 7.70 -41.33
C GLY A 785 -15.79 8.65 -40.12
N LYS A 786 -14.79 9.54 -40.00
CA LYS A 786 -14.68 10.50 -38.89
C LYS A 786 -15.90 11.41 -38.84
N ASN A 787 -16.53 11.51 -37.68
CA ASN A 787 -17.75 12.30 -37.46
C ASN A 787 -17.63 13.33 -36.33
N VAL A 788 -16.46 13.41 -35.68
CA VAL A 788 -16.16 14.41 -34.65
C VAL A 788 -14.98 15.27 -35.12
N PHE A 789 -15.22 16.57 -35.24
CA PHE A 789 -14.24 17.55 -35.74
C PHE A 789 -14.00 18.64 -34.69
N PRO A 790 -12.95 18.51 -33.85
CA PRO A 790 -12.65 19.50 -32.79
C PRO A 790 -12.32 20.89 -33.33
N CYS A 791 -11.69 20.95 -34.50
CA CYS A 791 -11.45 22.16 -35.27
C CYS A 791 -11.41 21.82 -36.77
N VAL A 792 -11.41 22.87 -37.60
CA VAL A 792 -11.15 22.79 -39.03
C VAL A 792 -9.64 22.82 -39.26
N LEU A 793 -9.13 21.89 -40.07
CA LEU A 793 -7.75 21.86 -40.57
C LEU A 793 -7.81 21.88 -42.08
N GLY A 794 -7.18 22.87 -42.70
CA GLY A 794 -7.17 23.08 -44.14
C GLY A 794 -5.76 23.31 -44.68
N PRO A 795 -5.64 23.81 -45.91
CA PRO A 795 -4.34 24.04 -46.54
C PRO A 795 -3.59 25.24 -45.96
N GLN A 796 -4.24 26.07 -45.14
CA GLN A 796 -3.56 27.21 -44.50
C GLN A 796 -2.70 26.75 -43.33
N GLY A 797 -1.40 27.02 -43.43
CA GLY A 797 -0.44 26.82 -42.36
C GLY A 797 -0.44 27.94 -41.30
N PRO A 798 0.47 27.89 -40.32
CA PRO A 798 1.53 26.90 -40.20
C PRO A 798 1.05 25.53 -39.69
N PHE A 799 1.86 24.50 -39.94
CA PHE A 799 1.65 23.13 -39.48
C PHE A 799 2.72 22.67 -38.50
N TYR A 800 2.31 21.87 -37.52
CA TYR A 800 3.16 21.16 -36.57
C TYR A 800 3.08 19.67 -36.83
N VAL A 801 4.22 19.03 -37.08
CA VAL A 801 4.30 17.66 -37.58
C VAL A 801 5.15 16.80 -36.65
N ALA A 802 4.62 15.67 -36.21
CA ALA A 802 5.37 14.66 -35.48
C ALA A 802 5.31 13.29 -36.16
N TYR A 803 6.41 12.54 -36.06
CA TYR A 803 6.47 11.15 -36.49
C TYR A 803 5.93 10.23 -35.39
N VAL A 804 4.94 9.42 -35.72
CA VAL A 804 4.25 8.57 -34.75
C VAL A 804 4.32 7.09 -35.11
N THR A 805 4.63 6.24 -34.13
CA THR A 805 4.64 4.77 -34.25
C THR A 805 3.74 4.13 -33.18
N PRO A 806 3.04 3.02 -33.50
CA PRO A 806 2.45 2.15 -32.51
C PRO A 806 3.49 1.70 -31.48
N SER A 807 3.16 1.80 -30.20
CA SER A 807 4.06 1.45 -29.09
C SER A 807 3.31 0.75 -27.96
N ILE A 808 3.88 -0.27 -27.35
CA ILE A 808 3.32 -0.95 -26.17
C ILE A 808 3.08 0.07 -25.06
N HIS A 809 1.87 0.08 -24.52
CA HIS A 809 1.44 1.17 -23.65
C HIS A 809 0.81 0.70 -22.35
N TYR A 810 -0.07 -0.30 -22.38
CA TYR A 810 -0.80 -0.73 -21.20
C TYR A 810 -1.12 -2.23 -21.30
N THR A 811 -1.01 -2.96 -20.19
CA THR A 811 -1.37 -4.39 -20.11
C THR A 811 -2.72 -4.52 -19.42
N MET A 812 -3.78 -4.85 -20.18
CA MET A 812 -5.13 -4.98 -19.62
C MET A 812 -5.31 -6.26 -18.80
N GLY A 813 -4.51 -7.28 -19.09
CA GLY A 813 -4.45 -8.48 -18.31
C GLY A 813 -3.68 -8.34 -17.01
N GLY A 814 -4.08 -9.12 -16.02
CA GLY A 814 -3.45 -9.12 -14.70
C GLY A 814 -4.16 -10.04 -13.72
N CYS A 815 -4.00 -9.75 -12.43
CA CYS A 815 -4.65 -10.49 -11.34
C CYS A 815 -6.16 -10.27 -11.38
N LEU A 816 -6.95 -11.34 -11.31
CA LEU A 816 -8.39 -11.25 -11.11
C LEU A 816 -8.70 -10.62 -9.76
N ILE A 817 -9.52 -9.57 -9.76
CA ILE A 817 -10.03 -8.94 -8.54
C ILE A 817 -11.56 -8.97 -8.46
N SER A 818 -12.10 -8.91 -7.24
CA SER A 818 -13.52 -8.58 -7.03
C SER A 818 -13.75 -7.06 -7.11
N PRO A 819 -15.01 -6.59 -7.20
CA PRO A 819 -15.32 -5.15 -7.10
C PRO A 819 -14.91 -4.50 -5.77
N SER A 820 -14.56 -5.30 -4.75
CA SER A 820 -13.93 -4.83 -3.51
C SER A 820 -12.41 -4.96 -3.50
N ALA A 821 -11.79 -5.04 -4.69
CA ALA A 821 -10.36 -5.11 -4.92
C ALA A 821 -9.65 -6.32 -4.28
N GLU A 822 -10.39 -7.36 -3.86
CA GLU A 822 -9.80 -8.59 -3.33
C GLU A 822 -9.19 -9.40 -4.47
N ILE A 823 -7.93 -9.82 -4.35
CA ILE A 823 -7.32 -10.72 -5.34
C ILE A 823 -7.92 -12.11 -5.19
N GLN A 824 -8.30 -12.73 -6.32
CA GLN A 824 -9.06 -13.98 -6.33
C GLN A 824 -8.31 -15.16 -6.96
N SER A 825 -8.54 -16.34 -6.40
CA SER A 825 -8.32 -17.63 -7.06
C SER A 825 -9.64 -18.15 -7.64
N ILE A 826 -9.56 -19.13 -8.53
CA ILE A 826 -10.71 -19.86 -9.04
C ILE A 826 -10.56 -21.32 -8.62
N ASP A 827 -11.52 -21.79 -7.80
CA ASP A 827 -11.62 -23.19 -7.43
C ASP A 827 -12.24 -23.98 -8.60
N ARG A 828 -11.42 -24.77 -9.30
CA ARG A 828 -11.83 -25.57 -10.45
C ARG A 828 -12.19 -27.01 -10.10
N ALA A 829 -12.33 -27.35 -8.81
CA ALA A 829 -12.50 -28.74 -8.39
C ALA A 829 -13.75 -29.43 -8.97
N HIS A 830 -14.78 -28.69 -9.43
CA HIS A 830 -16.08 -29.25 -9.83
C HIS A 830 -16.73 -28.56 -11.05
N ASP A 831 -16.04 -28.57 -12.19
CA ASP A 831 -16.55 -28.13 -13.51
C ASP A 831 -16.64 -26.61 -13.74
N ALA A 832 -16.51 -26.19 -15.01
CA ALA A 832 -16.36 -24.78 -15.41
C ALA A 832 -17.60 -23.92 -15.09
N GLU A 833 -18.79 -24.52 -15.02
CA GLU A 833 -20.05 -23.84 -14.75
C GLU A 833 -20.26 -23.51 -13.26
N THR A 834 -19.57 -24.21 -12.35
CA THR A 834 -19.72 -24.00 -10.89
C THR A 834 -18.50 -23.33 -10.24
N ALA A 835 -17.46 -23.03 -11.01
CA ALA A 835 -16.21 -22.47 -10.51
C ALA A 835 -16.42 -21.27 -9.57
N HIS A 836 -16.03 -21.44 -8.31
CA HIS A 836 -16.21 -20.41 -7.29
C HIS A 836 -14.96 -19.54 -7.21
N ARG A 837 -15.13 -18.24 -7.47
CA ARG A 837 -14.08 -17.24 -7.20
C ARG A 837 -13.92 -17.11 -5.69
N ARG A 838 -12.70 -17.27 -5.17
CA ARG A 838 -12.39 -17.18 -3.74
C ARG A 838 -11.31 -16.14 -3.50
N PRO A 839 -11.45 -15.25 -2.50
CA PRO A 839 -10.40 -14.30 -2.18
C PRO A 839 -9.16 -15.02 -1.62
N ILE A 840 -7.97 -14.51 -1.97
CA ILE A 840 -6.75 -14.75 -1.20
C ILE A 840 -6.80 -13.80 0.00
N LEU A 841 -6.87 -14.35 1.21
CA LEU A 841 -7.13 -13.54 2.40
C LEU A 841 -5.96 -12.61 2.70
N GLY A 842 -6.25 -11.34 3.00
CA GLY A 842 -5.22 -10.33 3.27
C GLY A 842 -4.50 -9.79 2.03
N LEU A 843 -4.98 -10.12 0.82
CA LEU A 843 -4.36 -9.67 -0.43
C LEU A 843 -5.37 -8.92 -1.31
N PHE A 844 -5.00 -7.68 -1.66
CA PHE A 844 -5.78 -6.79 -2.51
C PHE A 844 -4.96 -6.34 -3.72
N GLY A 845 -5.63 -5.87 -4.77
CA GLY A 845 -5.00 -5.42 -6.01
C GLY A 845 -5.67 -4.18 -6.58
N ALA A 846 -4.87 -3.23 -7.07
CA ALA A 846 -5.39 -2.00 -7.69
C ALA A 846 -4.49 -1.50 -8.83
N GLY A 847 -5.12 -0.97 -9.89
CA GLY A 847 -4.45 -0.46 -11.09
C GLY A 847 -4.00 -1.56 -12.05
N GLU A 848 -3.01 -1.28 -12.90
CA GLU A 848 -2.59 -2.12 -14.03
C GLU A 848 -1.99 -3.50 -13.65
N VAL A 849 -1.82 -3.78 -12.35
CA VAL A 849 -1.51 -5.15 -11.87
C VAL A 849 -2.72 -6.08 -11.95
N THR A 850 -3.93 -5.52 -12.10
CA THR A 850 -5.21 -6.21 -12.12
C THR A 850 -5.74 -6.38 -13.53
N GLY A 851 -6.65 -7.34 -13.74
CA GLY A 851 -7.33 -7.54 -15.02
C GLY A 851 -8.84 -7.70 -14.85
N GLY A 852 -9.57 -7.55 -15.96
CA GLY A 852 -11.02 -7.67 -16.03
C GLY A 852 -11.78 -6.34 -16.12
N VAL A 853 -11.13 -5.19 -15.89
CA VAL A 853 -11.76 -3.86 -16.01
C VAL A 853 -11.91 -3.43 -17.48
N HIS A 854 -10.85 -3.64 -18.28
CA HIS A 854 -10.72 -3.03 -19.61
C HIS A 854 -10.90 -4.00 -20.78
N GLY A 855 -10.99 -5.31 -20.53
CA GLY A 855 -11.09 -6.34 -21.56
C GLY A 855 -10.01 -6.24 -22.64
N GLY A 856 -10.41 -6.35 -23.90
CA GLY A 856 -9.52 -6.40 -25.06
C GLY A 856 -8.83 -5.08 -25.43
N ASN A 857 -9.37 -3.93 -25.01
CA ASN A 857 -8.76 -2.63 -25.26
C ASN A 857 -9.27 -1.56 -24.28
N ARG A 858 -8.33 -0.85 -23.63
CA ARG A 858 -8.63 0.21 -22.67
C ARG A 858 -8.94 1.57 -23.32
N LEU A 859 -9.99 2.26 -22.87
CA LEU A 859 -10.25 3.65 -23.24
C LEU A 859 -9.23 4.63 -22.64
N GLY A 860 -8.87 5.67 -23.40
CA GLY A 860 -8.08 6.79 -22.91
C GLY A 860 -8.74 7.43 -21.68
N GLY A 861 -7.96 7.72 -20.63
CA GLY A 861 -8.46 8.30 -19.37
C GLY A 861 -8.93 7.29 -18.30
N ASN A 862 -9.35 6.07 -18.69
CA ASN A 862 -9.81 5.05 -17.73
C ASN A 862 -8.69 4.48 -16.84
N SER A 863 -7.42 4.52 -17.26
CA SER A 863 -6.30 3.98 -16.46
C SER A 863 -6.07 4.78 -15.17
N LEU A 864 -6.09 6.11 -15.24
CA LEU A 864 -5.94 6.93 -14.03
C LEU A 864 -7.16 6.79 -13.13
N LEU A 865 -8.35 6.67 -13.73
CA LEU A 865 -9.59 6.49 -12.98
C LEU A 865 -9.59 5.18 -12.20
N GLU A 866 -9.21 4.07 -12.85
CA GLU A 866 -9.09 2.77 -12.21
C GLU A 866 -8.11 2.80 -11.03
N CYS A 867 -6.96 3.45 -11.19
CA CYS A 867 -6.00 3.62 -10.11
C CYS A 867 -6.63 4.28 -8.86
N VAL A 868 -7.41 5.34 -9.04
CA VAL A 868 -8.03 6.04 -7.90
C VAL A 868 -9.18 5.25 -7.32
N VAL A 869 -10.10 4.74 -8.15
CA VAL A 869 -11.28 4.00 -7.71
C VAL A 869 -10.88 2.74 -6.95
N PHE A 870 -10.13 1.84 -7.60
CA PHE A 870 -9.75 0.58 -6.96
C PHE A 870 -8.64 0.75 -5.94
N GLY A 871 -7.80 1.78 -6.06
CA GLY A 871 -6.82 2.14 -5.03
C GLY A 871 -7.50 2.51 -3.72
N LYS A 872 -8.49 3.42 -3.75
CA LYS A 872 -9.28 3.78 -2.56
C LYS A 872 -9.98 2.55 -1.98
N ILE A 873 -10.69 1.78 -2.82
CA ILE A 873 -11.39 0.57 -2.37
C ILE A 873 -10.42 -0.42 -1.71
N ALA A 874 -9.26 -0.69 -2.32
CA ALA A 874 -8.25 -1.57 -1.74
C ALA A 874 -7.72 -1.06 -0.40
N GLY A 875 -7.49 0.26 -0.26
CA GLY A 875 -7.01 0.89 0.97
C GLY A 875 -8.02 0.77 2.12
N ASP A 876 -9.29 1.10 1.86
CA ASP A 876 -10.38 0.96 2.83
C ASP A 876 -10.53 -0.49 3.31
N ARG A 877 -10.60 -1.44 2.36
CA ARG A 877 -10.77 -2.87 2.68
C ARG A 877 -9.55 -3.46 3.39
N ALA A 878 -8.34 -3.01 3.07
CA ALA A 878 -7.13 -3.41 3.75
C ALA A 878 -7.06 -2.88 5.18
N ALA A 879 -7.48 -1.63 5.42
CA ALA A 879 -7.48 -1.02 6.76
C ALA A 879 -8.51 -1.66 7.69
N THR A 880 -9.65 -2.09 7.15
CA THR A 880 -10.75 -2.68 7.91
C THR A 880 -10.63 -4.20 8.10
N ILE A 881 -9.49 -4.81 7.77
CA ILE A 881 -9.34 -6.27 7.78
C ILE A 881 -9.41 -6.90 9.19
N LEU A 882 -9.00 -6.18 10.23
CA LEU A 882 -9.00 -6.63 11.63
C LEU A 882 -10.32 -6.36 12.36
N GLN A 883 -11.47 -6.59 11.71
CA GLN A 883 -12.77 -6.49 12.39
C GLN A 883 -12.79 -7.39 13.64
N LYS A 884 -13.17 -6.82 14.80
CA LYS A 884 -13.08 -7.46 16.11
C LYS A 884 -14.05 -8.65 16.30
N LYS A 885 -15.17 -8.65 15.57
CA LYS A 885 -16.18 -9.71 15.66
C LYS A 885 -15.83 -10.84 14.69
N THR A 886 -15.83 -12.09 15.14
CA THR A 886 -15.64 -13.28 14.28
C THR A 886 -16.80 -13.52 13.32
N HIS A 887 -17.98 -13.05 13.70
CA HIS A 887 -19.22 -13.15 12.96
C HIS A 887 -19.66 -11.78 12.46
N ALA A 888 -20.10 -11.72 11.21
CA ALA A 888 -20.55 -10.49 10.58
C ALA A 888 -21.96 -10.09 10.99
N LEU A 889 -22.86 -11.06 11.16
CA LEU A 889 -24.27 -10.84 11.45
C LEU A 889 -24.63 -11.39 12.84
N SER A 890 -25.53 -10.69 13.54
CA SER A 890 -26.19 -11.15 14.77
C SER A 890 -27.71 -11.01 14.63
N MET A 891 -28.48 -11.55 15.58
CA MET A 891 -29.94 -11.38 15.59
C MET A 891 -30.36 -9.98 16.08
N ASP A 892 -29.49 -9.35 16.87
CA ASP A 892 -29.78 -8.13 17.61
C ASP A 892 -29.36 -6.85 16.86
N GLU A 893 -28.36 -6.94 15.97
CA GLU A 893 -27.77 -5.77 15.30
C GLU A 893 -27.83 -5.91 13.77
N TRP A 894 -28.04 -4.77 13.11
CA TRP A 894 -27.90 -4.63 11.67
C TRP A 894 -26.45 -4.27 11.31
N ALA A 895 -25.89 -4.95 10.32
CA ALA A 895 -24.53 -4.72 9.83
C ALA A 895 -24.55 -4.27 8.36
N THR A 896 -23.81 -3.21 8.05
CA THR A 896 -23.65 -2.75 6.67
C THR A 896 -22.83 -3.75 5.86
N VAL A 897 -23.40 -4.23 4.76
CA VAL A 897 -22.72 -5.07 3.76
C VAL A 897 -22.77 -4.38 2.40
N VAL A 898 -21.82 -4.69 1.53
CA VAL A 898 -21.72 -4.06 0.21
C VAL A 898 -21.95 -5.10 -0.87
N LEU A 899 -22.87 -4.84 -1.80
CA LEU A 899 -23.14 -5.70 -2.93
C LEU A 899 -21.86 -5.84 -3.77
N ARG A 900 -21.36 -7.07 -3.84
CA ARG A 900 -20.12 -7.47 -4.52
C ARG A 900 -20.39 -7.80 -5.98
N GLU A 901 -21.45 -8.57 -6.23
CA GLU A 901 -21.67 -9.22 -7.52
C GLU A 901 -23.17 -9.46 -7.70
N VAL A 902 -23.62 -9.25 -8.93
CA VAL A 902 -24.96 -9.59 -9.40
C VAL A 902 -24.80 -10.60 -10.53
N ARG A 903 -25.54 -11.72 -10.47
CA ARG A 903 -25.65 -12.67 -11.59
C ARG A 903 -27.11 -12.89 -11.98
N GLU A 904 -27.37 -12.90 -13.27
CA GLU A 904 -28.70 -13.01 -13.88
C GLU A 904 -28.57 -13.79 -15.20
N GLY A 905 -29.68 -14.34 -15.72
CA GLY A 905 -29.73 -15.07 -16.99
C GLY A 905 -30.23 -16.51 -16.86
N GLY A 906 -30.35 -17.21 -17.98
CA GLY A 906 -31.11 -18.46 -18.13
C GLY A 906 -30.77 -19.58 -17.14
N VAL A 907 -29.50 -19.71 -16.72
CA VAL A 907 -29.06 -20.73 -15.75
C VAL A 907 -29.61 -20.48 -14.33
N TYR A 908 -29.98 -19.23 -14.04
CA TYR A 908 -30.58 -18.82 -12.76
C TYR A 908 -32.11 -18.77 -12.81
N GLY A 909 -32.74 -19.03 -13.97
CA GLY A 909 -34.19 -18.90 -14.16
C GLY A 909 -34.62 -17.46 -14.47
N THR A 910 -35.66 -17.31 -15.29
CA THR A 910 -36.19 -16.00 -15.70
C THR A 910 -36.74 -15.26 -14.47
N GLY A 911 -36.32 -14.01 -14.28
CA GLY A 911 -36.73 -13.16 -13.15
C GLY A 911 -36.01 -13.42 -11.83
N SER A 912 -35.00 -14.30 -11.81
CA SER A 912 -34.16 -14.58 -10.64
C SER A 912 -32.81 -13.86 -10.73
N ARG A 913 -32.34 -13.31 -9.60
CA ARG A 913 -31.04 -12.67 -9.46
C ARG A 913 -30.28 -13.25 -8.28
N VAL A 914 -29.00 -13.56 -8.49
CA VAL A 914 -28.08 -13.91 -7.42
C VAL A 914 -27.33 -12.67 -7.00
N LEU A 915 -27.55 -12.23 -5.77
CA LEU A 915 -26.87 -11.08 -5.17
C LEU A 915 -25.85 -11.60 -4.17
N ARG A 916 -24.58 -11.24 -4.33
CA ARG A 916 -23.53 -11.56 -3.36
C ARG A 916 -23.00 -10.30 -2.73
N PHE A 917 -22.90 -10.27 -1.42
CA PHE A 917 -22.45 -9.13 -0.63
C PHE A 917 -21.15 -9.48 0.07
N ASN A 918 -20.27 -8.50 0.20
CA ASN A 918 -19.12 -8.61 1.08
C ASN A 918 -19.55 -8.33 2.52
N LEU A 919 -19.13 -9.20 3.41
CA LEU A 919 -19.25 -8.99 4.85
C LEU A 919 -18.33 -7.83 5.28
N PRO A 920 -18.61 -7.19 6.44
CA PRO A 920 -17.84 -6.04 6.91
C PRO A 920 -16.32 -6.32 6.93
N GLY A 921 -15.91 -7.48 7.44
CA GLY A 921 -14.53 -7.97 7.40
C GLY A 921 -14.33 -9.18 6.48
N GLN A 922 -13.25 -9.18 5.71
CA GLN A 922 -12.87 -10.29 4.81
C GLN A 922 -12.63 -11.62 5.56
N LEU A 923 -12.24 -11.54 6.84
CA LEU A 923 -11.97 -12.71 7.69
C LEU A 923 -13.19 -13.16 8.52
N GLN A 924 -14.33 -12.49 8.39
CA GLN A 924 -15.54 -12.86 9.12
C GLN A 924 -16.29 -13.99 8.43
N ARG A 925 -16.95 -14.83 9.22
CA ARG A 925 -18.02 -15.73 8.76
C ARG A 925 -19.36 -15.04 8.94
N THR A 926 -20.41 -15.57 8.33
CA THR A 926 -21.75 -14.99 8.44
C THR A 926 -22.25 -14.90 9.88
N GLY A 927 -21.96 -15.91 10.73
CA GLY A 927 -22.58 -16.06 12.05
C GLY A 927 -23.85 -16.89 12.06
N LEU A 928 -24.30 -17.33 10.89
CA LEU A 928 -25.51 -18.15 10.73
C LEU A 928 -25.22 -19.65 11.00
N ALA A 929 -26.26 -20.40 11.33
CA ALA A 929 -26.29 -21.85 11.18
C ALA A 929 -26.82 -22.23 9.79
N LEU A 930 -26.57 -23.48 9.37
CA LEU A 930 -27.07 -23.98 8.09
C LEU A 930 -28.60 -24.06 8.12
N GLY A 931 -29.27 -23.38 7.19
CA GLY A 931 -30.73 -23.29 7.12
C GLY A 931 -31.35 -22.02 7.73
N GLN A 932 -30.57 -21.14 8.37
CA GLN A 932 -31.08 -19.86 8.85
C GLN A 932 -31.21 -18.83 7.72
N PHE A 933 -32.11 -17.87 7.89
CA PHE A 933 -32.30 -16.78 6.94
C PHE A 933 -31.80 -15.43 7.47
N ILE A 934 -31.79 -14.41 6.62
CA ILE A 934 -31.38 -13.04 6.96
C ILE A 934 -32.51 -12.04 6.71
N GLY A 935 -32.43 -10.92 7.40
CA GLY A 935 -33.14 -9.69 7.04
C GLY A 935 -32.19 -8.78 6.26
N ILE A 936 -32.68 -8.11 5.23
CA ILE A 936 -32.01 -7.02 4.52
C ILE A 936 -32.87 -5.76 4.62
N ARG A 937 -32.26 -4.60 4.86
CA ARG A 937 -32.97 -3.31 4.86
C ARG A 937 -32.17 -2.19 4.21
N GLY A 938 -32.88 -1.16 3.77
CA GLY A 938 -32.31 0.06 3.22
C GLY A 938 -33.39 1.10 2.95
N GLU A 939 -32.97 2.31 2.57
CA GLU A 939 -33.87 3.36 2.12
C GLU A 939 -34.03 3.32 0.59
N TRP A 940 -35.27 3.49 0.13
CA TRP A 940 -35.62 3.62 -1.28
C TRP A 940 -36.75 4.63 -1.41
N ASP A 941 -36.48 5.73 -2.14
CA ASP A 941 -37.44 6.82 -2.35
C ASP A 941 -38.06 7.36 -1.04
N GLY A 942 -37.21 7.56 -0.02
CA GLY A 942 -37.61 8.01 1.32
C GLY A 942 -38.35 6.95 2.17
N GLN A 943 -38.58 5.74 1.66
CA GLN A 943 -39.18 4.64 2.41
C GLN A 943 -38.11 3.68 2.96
N HIS A 944 -38.29 3.22 4.19
CA HIS A 944 -37.48 2.15 4.77
C HIS A 944 -38.07 0.80 4.37
N LEU A 945 -37.36 0.05 3.54
CA LEU A 945 -37.77 -1.27 3.06
C LEU A 945 -37.03 -2.37 3.81
N VAL A 946 -37.74 -3.45 4.16
CA VAL A 946 -37.17 -4.65 4.79
C VAL A 946 -37.61 -5.89 4.01
N GLY A 947 -36.67 -6.74 3.64
CA GLY A 947 -36.92 -8.04 3.01
C GLY A 947 -36.24 -9.18 3.76
N TYR A 948 -36.72 -10.41 3.55
CA TYR A 948 -36.16 -11.62 4.18
C TYR A 948 -35.73 -12.61 3.12
N TYR A 949 -34.49 -13.12 3.24
CA TYR A 949 -33.89 -13.98 2.22
C TYR A 949 -33.08 -15.11 2.86
N SER A 950 -33.15 -16.29 2.25
CA SER A 950 -32.27 -17.40 2.63
C SER A 950 -30.93 -17.31 1.89
N PRO A 951 -29.79 -17.42 2.58
CA PRO A 951 -28.50 -17.45 1.94
C PRO A 951 -28.28 -18.74 1.13
N ILE A 952 -27.60 -18.62 -0.01
CA ILE A 952 -27.14 -19.74 -0.85
C ILE A 952 -25.65 -20.07 -0.63
N THR A 953 -24.92 -19.20 0.08
CA THR A 953 -23.54 -19.42 0.54
C THR A 953 -23.49 -20.23 1.83
N LEU A 954 -22.40 -20.93 2.09
CA LEU A 954 -22.27 -21.70 3.33
C LEU A 954 -21.98 -20.77 4.51
N PRO A 955 -22.43 -21.10 5.74
CA PRO A 955 -22.17 -20.25 6.89
C PRO A 955 -20.68 -20.02 7.20
N ASP A 956 -19.83 -20.97 6.81
CA ASP A 956 -18.38 -20.93 6.99
C ASP A 956 -17.62 -20.24 5.86
N ASP A 957 -18.31 -19.72 4.84
CA ASP A 957 -17.65 -18.94 3.79
C ASP A 957 -17.15 -17.61 4.40
N TYR A 958 -15.92 -17.24 4.05
CA TYR A 958 -15.25 -16.05 4.59
C TYR A 958 -15.55 -14.82 3.74
N GLY A 959 -15.91 -13.73 4.40
CA GLY A 959 -16.01 -12.40 3.80
C GLY A 959 -17.18 -12.19 2.84
N VAL A 960 -18.03 -13.19 2.62
CA VAL A 960 -19.11 -13.13 1.62
C VAL A 960 -20.40 -13.78 2.11
N ILE A 961 -21.54 -13.23 1.69
CA ILE A 961 -22.86 -13.84 1.81
C ILE A 961 -23.60 -13.67 0.49
N GLY A 962 -24.21 -14.74 -0.01
CA GLY A 962 -24.99 -14.72 -1.25
C GLY A 962 -26.44 -15.07 -0.99
N ILE A 963 -27.36 -14.37 -1.66
CA ILE A 963 -28.80 -14.66 -1.65
C ILE A 963 -29.31 -14.88 -3.08
N LEU A 964 -30.40 -15.64 -3.19
CA LEU A 964 -31.22 -15.72 -4.38
C LEU A 964 -32.44 -14.83 -4.17
N ALA A 965 -32.56 -13.76 -4.94
CA ALA A 965 -33.72 -12.88 -4.95
C ALA A 965 -34.56 -13.16 -6.20
N ARG A 966 -35.88 -13.26 -6.05
CA ARG A 966 -36.82 -13.10 -7.15
C ARG A 966 -37.64 -11.84 -6.92
N SER A 967 -38.13 -11.31 -8.02
CA SER A 967 -38.96 -10.12 -8.07
C SER A 967 -40.35 -10.38 -7.48
N ASP A 968 -40.54 -10.16 -6.18
CA ASP A 968 -41.87 -10.20 -5.55
C ASP A 968 -42.71 -8.95 -5.94
N LYS A 969 -44.00 -8.84 -5.60
CA LYS A 969 -44.83 -7.67 -5.99
C LYS A 969 -44.56 -6.45 -5.08
N GLY A 970 -44.44 -5.24 -5.65
CA GLY A 970 -44.35 -3.95 -4.91
C GLY A 970 -42.95 -3.30 -4.84
N ASN A 971 -42.80 -2.24 -4.03
CA ASN A 971 -41.60 -1.38 -3.95
C ASN A 971 -40.32 -2.14 -3.56
N LEU A 972 -40.43 -3.23 -2.78
CA LEU A 972 -39.30 -4.10 -2.42
C LEU A 972 -38.62 -4.72 -3.65
N ARG A 973 -39.41 -5.09 -4.67
CA ARG A 973 -38.86 -5.60 -5.93
C ARG A 973 -38.10 -4.54 -6.68
N GLU A 974 -38.65 -3.33 -6.78
CA GLU A 974 -38.01 -2.25 -7.53
C GLU A 974 -36.66 -1.90 -6.91
N TRP A 975 -36.62 -1.79 -5.58
CA TRP A 975 -35.38 -1.56 -4.84
C TRP A 975 -34.35 -2.68 -5.02
N ILE A 976 -34.71 -3.94 -4.77
CA ILE A 976 -33.81 -5.09 -4.93
C ILE A 976 -33.36 -5.22 -6.39
N SER A 977 -34.23 -4.88 -7.35
CA SER A 977 -33.91 -4.87 -8.78
C SER A 977 -33.02 -3.69 -9.17
N ALA A 978 -33.04 -2.60 -8.42
CA ALA A 978 -32.18 -1.45 -8.64
C ALA A 978 -30.75 -1.69 -8.11
N LEU A 979 -30.57 -2.52 -7.08
CA LEU A 979 -29.27 -2.77 -6.45
C LEU A 979 -28.19 -3.19 -7.47
N GLN A 980 -27.03 -2.53 -7.37
CA GLN A 980 -25.85 -2.68 -8.20
C GLN A 980 -24.60 -3.00 -7.36
N PRO A 981 -23.58 -3.67 -7.93
CA PRO A 981 -22.28 -3.81 -7.28
C PRO A 981 -21.73 -2.46 -6.81
N GLY A 982 -21.34 -2.38 -5.54
CA GLY A 982 -20.92 -1.16 -4.84
C GLY A 982 -21.98 -0.56 -3.93
N ASP A 983 -23.25 -0.93 -4.06
CA ASP A 983 -24.32 -0.45 -3.18
C ASP A 983 -24.21 -1.06 -1.78
N ALA A 984 -24.46 -0.24 -0.77
CA ALA A 984 -24.48 -0.66 0.62
C ALA A 984 -25.92 -0.94 1.08
N VAL A 985 -26.11 -2.02 1.84
CA VAL A 985 -27.37 -2.37 2.49
C VAL A 985 -27.08 -2.81 3.91
N GLU A 986 -28.08 -2.82 4.77
CA GLU A 986 -27.95 -3.39 6.10
C GLU A 986 -28.48 -4.82 6.13
N MET A 987 -27.78 -5.73 6.80
CA MET A 987 -28.18 -7.12 6.97
C MET A 987 -28.11 -7.55 8.44
N LYS A 988 -29.00 -8.46 8.84
CA LYS A 988 -28.92 -9.14 10.14
C LYS A 988 -29.30 -10.61 10.05
N ALA A 989 -28.83 -11.41 10.99
CA ALA A 989 -29.25 -12.79 11.13
C ALA A 989 -30.70 -12.84 11.61
N CYS A 990 -31.45 -13.84 11.15
CA CYS A 990 -32.81 -14.11 11.62
C CYS A 990 -32.92 -15.57 12.11
N GLY A 991 -34.10 -15.94 12.60
CA GLY A 991 -34.39 -17.31 13.04
C GLY A 991 -34.38 -18.34 11.90
N GLY A 992 -34.99 -19.49 12.13
CA GLY A 992 -35.17 -20.54 11.13
C GLY A 992 -34.41 -21.82 11.44
N LEU A 993 -34.25 -22.66 10.43
CA LEU A 993 -33.69 -24.00 10.58
C LEU A 993 -32.21 -23.96 10.99
N ARG A 994 -31.85 -24.63 12.09
CA ARG A 994 -30.45 -24.72 12.58
C ARG A 994 -29.92 -26.13 12.46
N ILE A 995 -29.32 -26.45 11.32
CA ILE A 995 -28.63 -27.73 11.11
C ILE A 995 -27.16 -27.58 11.53
N GLU A 996 -26.74 -28.40 12.49
CA GLU A 996 -25.36 -28.46 12.93
C GLU A 996 -24.55 -29.40 12.02
N ARG A 997 -23.36 -28.94 11.60
CA ARG A 997 -22.37 -29.76 10.92
C ARG A 997 -21.28 -30.17 11.89
N ARG A 998 -21.33 -31.41 12.37
CA ARG A 998 -20.30 -31.94 13.28
C ARG A 998 -19.25 -32.71 12.49
N PHE A 999 -18.19 -31.99 12.08
CA PHE A 999 -17.12 -32.55 11.24
C PHE A 999 -16.42 -33.76 11.87
N SER A 1000 -16.17 -33.75 13.19
CA SER A 1000 -15.58 -34.89 13.91
C SER A 1000 -16.45 -36.14 13.84
N ALA A 1001 -17.77 -35.97 13.95
CA ALA A 1001 -18.75 -37.06 13.82
C ALA A 1001 -19.09 -37.39 12.36
N ARG A 1002 -18.62 -36.58 11.39
CA ARG A 1002 -18.94 -36.67 9.96
C ARG A 1002 -20.44 -36.65 9.65
N HIS A 1003 -21.30 -36.11 10.52
CA HIS A 1003 -22.77 -36.14 10.33
C HIS A 1003 -23.40 -34.75 10.56
N PHE A 1004 -24.61 -34.59 10.00
CA PHE A 1004 -25.51 -33.51 10.35
C PHE A 1004 -26.26 -33.83 11.64
N PHE A 1005 -26.56 -32.80 12.43
CA PHE A 1005 -27.42 -32.90 13.60
C PHE A 1005 -28.50 -31.82 13.56
N TYR A 1006 -29.71 -32.18 13.97
CA TYR A 1006 -30.81 -31.24 14.19
C TYR A 1006 -31.49 -31.58 15.51
N LYS A 1007 -31.54 -30.63 16.47
CA LYS A 1007 -32.07 -30.87 17.83
C LYS A 1007 -31.55 -32.17 18.47
N ASN A 1008 -30.24 -32.42 18.37
CA ASN A 1008 -29.54 -33.63 18.81
C ASN A 1008 -29.85 -34.94 18.04
N TYR A 1009 -30.77 -34.93 17.07
CA TYR A 1009 -30.96 -36.07 16.17
C TYR A 1009 -29.82 -36.14 15.16
N LYS A 1010 -29.19 -37.32 15.04
CA LYS A 1010 -28.20 -37.63 14.01
C LYS A 1010 -28.93 -37.87 12.69
N ILE A 1011 -28.63 -37.05 11.68
CA ILE A 1011 -29.32 -37.11 10.40
C ILE A 1011 -28.52 -37.97 9.42
N ARG A 1012 -29.19 -38.96 8.82
CA ARG A 1012 -28.65 -39.85 7.77
C ARG A 1012 -29.37 -39.68 6.44
N LYS A 1013 -30.60 -39.17 6.45
CA LYS A 1013 -31.43 -38.97 5.26
C LYS A 1013 -31.96 -37.55 5.23
N LEU A 1014 -31.98 -36.93 4.05
CA LEU A 1014 -32.53 -35.59 3.83
C LEU A 1014 -33.67 -35.67 2.82
N ALA A 1015 -34.81 -35.06 3.14
CA ALA A 1015 -35.86 -34.73 2.19
C ALA A 1015 -36.04 -33.21 2.16
N LEU A 1016 -35.89 -32.61 0.98
CA LEU A 1016 -35.90 -31.18 0.78
C LEU A 1016 -37.05 -30.84 -0.15
N ILE A 1017 -37.96 -29.97 0.28
CA ILE A 1017 -39.17 -29.64 -0.47
C ILE A 1017 -39.18 -28.13 -0.71
N ALA A 1018 -39.00 -27.73 -1.97
CA ALA A 1018 -38.88 -26.35 -2.41
C ALA A 1018 -40.06 -25.95 -3.32
N GLY A 1019 -40.59 -24.75 -3.09
CA GLY A 1019 -41.53 -24.06 -3.99
C GLY A 1019 -40.96 -22.72 -4.44
N GLY A 1020 -40.78 -22.52 -5.76
CA GLY A 1020 -40.27 -21.26 -6.32
C GLY A 1020 -38.91 -20.83 -5.75
N THR A 1021 -38.82 -19.67 -5.08
CA THR A 1021 -37.60 -19.19 -4.40
C THR A 1021 -37.19 -20.03 -3.18
N GLY A 1022 -38.07 -20.89 -2.68
CA GLY A 1022 -37.79 -21.81 -1.58
C GLY A 1022 -36.66 -22.80 -1.86
N ILE A 1023 -36.12 -22.83 -3.08
CA ILE A 1023 -34.90 -23.56 -3.43
C ILE A 1023 -33.65 -23.01 -2.74
N ALA A 1024 -33.61 -21.71 -2.39
CA ALA A 1024 -32.42 -21.08 -1.81
C ALA A 1024 -31.87 -21.78 -0.55
N PRO A 1025 -32.67 -22.04 0.50
CA PRO A 1025 -32.19 -22.78 1.68
C PRO A 1025 -31.88 -24.24 1.35
N MET A 1026 -32.62 -24.88 0.43
CA MET A 1026 -32.35 -26.26 0.03
C MET A 1026 -31.01 -26.39 -0.69
N LEU A 1027 -30.69 -25.44 -1.57
CA LEU A 1027 -29.40 -25.39 -2.25
C LEU A 1027 -28.25 -25.22 -1.26
N GLN A 1028 -28.43 -24.39 -0.23
CA GLN A 1028 -27.44 -24.24 0.85
C GLN A 1028 -27.18 -25.58 1.56
N ILE A 1029 -28.24 -26.31 1.90
CA ILE A 1029 -28.18 -27.62 2.58
C ILE A 1029 -27.54 -28.66 1.66
N ILE A 1030 -27.95 -28.75 0.40
CA ILE A 1030 -27.39 -29.66 -0.61
C ILE A 1030 -25.89 -29.42 -0.77
N ARG A 1031 -25.47 -28.16 -0.95
CA ARG A 1031 -24.05 -27.81 -1.11
C ARG A 1031 -23.22 -28.16 0.12
N ALA A 1032 -23.81 -28.09 1.32
CA ALA A 1032 -23.18 -28.55 2.54
C ALA A 1032 -23.08 -30.09 2.59
N ALA A 1033 -24.11 -30.79 2.13
CA ALA A 1033 -24.24 -32.23 2.18
C ALA A 1033 -23.32 -32.96 1.19
N VAL A 1034 -23.21 -32.46 -0.05
CA VAL A 1034 -22.38 -33.09 -1.10
C VAL A 1034 -20.87 -32.93 -0.87
N LYS A 1035 -20.45 -32.09 0.09
CA LYS A 1035 -19.05 -31.93 0.46
C LYS A 1035 -18.58 -33.03 1.41
N ARG A 1036 -17.32 -33.46 1.25
CA ARG A 1036 -16.68 -34.34 2.24
C ARG A 1036 -16.56 -33.61 3.60
N PRO A 1037 -16.70 -34.32 4.73
CA PRO A 1037 -16.93 -35.76 4.84
C PRO A 1037 -18.42 -36.18 4.82
N PHE A 1038 -19.37 -35.25 4.66
CA PHE A 1038 -20.79 -35.51 4.91
C PHE A 1038 -21.45 -36.38 3.84
N MET A 1039 -21.04 -36.24 2.59
CA MET A 1039 -21.59 -37.06 1.51
C MET A 1039 -21.30 -38.56 1.68
N GLU A 1040 -20.25 -38.90 2.42
CA GLU A 1040 -19.90 -40.31 2.70
C GLU A 1040 -20.82 -40.93 3.75
N SER A 1041 -21.33 -40.13 4.69
CA SER A 1041 -22.13 -40.60 5.82
C SER A 1041 -23.64 -40.52 5.59
N LEU A 1042 -24.09 -39.63 4.71
CA LEU A 1042 -25.48 -39.56 4.28
C LEU A 1042 -25.84 -40.78 3.42
N GLU A 1043 -27.02 -41.35 3.70
CA GLU A 1043 -27.59 -42.46 2.95
C GLU A 1043 -28.28 -41.98 1.68
N SER A 1044 -29.12 -40.94 1.78
CA SER A 1044 -29.84 -40.38 0.62
C SER A 1044 -30.25 -38.92 0.83
N ILE A 1045 -30.36 -38.19 -0.28
CA ILE A 1045 -30.86 -36.82 -0.38
C ILE A 1045 -31.93 -36.78 -1.48
N ASN A 1046 -33.18 -36.49 -1.10
CA ASN A 1046 -34.29 -36.38 -2.04
C ASN A 1046 -34.75 -34.92 -2.09
N LEU A 1047 -34.79 -34.33 -3.28
CA LEU A 1047 -35.30 -32.98 -3.52
C LEU A 1047 -36.59 -33.05 -4.32
N ILE A 1048 -37.64 -32.40 -3.83
CA ILE A 1048 -38.84 -32.06 -4.60
C ILE A 1048 -38.79 -30.55 -4.87
N TYR A 1049 -38.77 -30.15 -6.13
CA TYR A 1049 -38.76 -28.74 -6.52
C TYR A 1049 -39.97 -28.41 -7.41
N ALA A 1050 -40.95 -27.74 -6.80
CA ALA A 1050 -42.16 -27.29 -7.46
C ALA A 1050 -42.07 -25.84 -7.91
N ALA A 1051 -42.60 -25.53 -9.10
CA ALA A 1051 -42.70 -24.16 -9.61
C ALA A 1051 -43.90 -23.99 -10.55
N GLU A 1052 -44.21 -22.74 -10.93
CA GLU A 1052 -45.34 -22.48 -11.83
C GLU A 1052 -44.99 -22.91 -13.26
N ASP A 1053 -43.81 -22.56 -13.75
CA ASP A 1053 -43.34 -22.88 -15.11
C ASP A 1053 -41.84 -23.26 -15.12
N VAL A 1054 -41.36 -23.81 -16.25
CA VAL A 1054 -39.98 -24.32 -16.38
C VAL A 1054 -38.91 -23.23 -16.21
N SER A 1055 -39.23 -21.97 -16.55
CA SER A 1055 -38.29 -20.86 -16.45
C SER A 1055 -38.04 -20.45 -14.99
N GLU A 1056 -38.86 -20.94 -14.06
CA GLU A 1056 -38.74 -20.69 -12.63
C GLU A 1056 -37.78 -21.66 -11.90
N LEU A 1057 -37.38 -22.75 -12.55
CA LEU A 1057 -36.51 -23.78 -11.95
C LEU A 1057 -35.04 -23.34 -11.91
N THR A 1058 -34.73 -22.42 -11.00
CA THR A 1058 -33.37 -21.91 -10.76
C THR A 1058 -32.41 -23.05 -10.37
N TYR A 1059 -31.22 -23.09 -10.98
CA TYR A 1059 -30.18 -24.13 -10.76
C TYR A 1059 -30.56 -25.56 -11.17
N ARG A 1060 -31.56 -25.75 -12.05
CA ARG A 1060 -31.97 -27.09 -12.51
C ARG A 1060 -30.80 -27.94 -13.05
N GLU A 1061 -29.95 -27.38 -13.92
CA GLU A 1061 -28.80 -28.11 -14.49
C GLU A 1061 -27.78 -28.55 -13.43
N LEU A 1062 -27.53 -27.69 -12.42
CA LEU A 1062 -26.65 -28.03 -11.30
C LEU A 1062 -27.23 -29.17 -10.45
N LEU A 1063 -28.54 -29.17 -10.23
CA LEU A 1063 -29.21 -30.22 -9.48
C LEU A 1063 -29.17 -31.56 -10.25
N HIS A 1064 -29.41 -31.52 -11.56
CA HIS A 1064 -29.22 -32.69 -12.42
C HIS A 1064 -27.76 -33.17 -12.46
N SER A 1065 -26.77 -32.26 -12.44
CA SER A 1065 -25.37 -32.67 -12.40
C SER A 1065 -25.03 -33.42 -11.11
N TYR A 1066 -25.58 -33.02 -9.96
CA TYR A 1066 -25.41 -33.79 -8.72
C TYR A 1066 -26.07 -35.17 -8.79
N GLN A 1067 -27.27 -35.28 -9.34
CA GLN A 1067 -27.91 -36.59 -9.56
C GLN A 1067 -27.07 -37.49 -10.47
N ARG A 1068 -26.53 -36.97 -11.57
CA ARG A 1068 -25.62 -37.71 -12.46
C ARG A 1068 -24.34 -38.14 -11.75
N GLN A 1069 -23.78 -37.27 -10.92
CA GLN A 1069 -22.52 -37.51 -10.22
C GLN A 1069 -22.63 -38.56 -9.12
N TYR A 1070 -23.72 -38.56 -8.35
CA TYR A 1070 -23.87 -39.39 -7.15
C TYR A 1070 -24.83 -40.57 -7.30
N GLY A 1071 -25.57 -40.65 -8.41
CA GLY A 1071 -26.57 -41.68 -8.67
C GLY A 1071 -27.89 -41.44 -7.95
N THR A 1072 -28.98 -41.98 -8.50
CA THR A 1072 -30.35 -41.80 -8.00
C THR A 1072 -30.59 -42.43 -6.63
N GLU A 1073 -29.82 -43.44 -6.24
CA GLU A 1073 -29.92 -44.00 -4.88
C GLU A 1073 -29.49 -43.00 -3.80
N LYS A 1074 -28.54 -42.12 -4.12
CA LYS A 1074 -27.90 -41.22 -3.15
C LYS A 1074 -28.37 -39.78 -3.26
N PHE A 1075 -28.68 -39.30 -4.47
CA PHE A 1075 -29.21 -37.98 -4.71
C PHE A 1075 -30.27 -38.02 -5.82
N THR A 1076 -31.53 -37.74 -5.48
CA THR A 1076 -32.64 -37.71 -6.44
C THR A 1076 -33.36 -36.37 -6.42
N CYS A 1077 -33.69 -35.86 -7.61
CA CYS A 1077 -34.51 -34.67 -7.81
C CYS A 1077 -35.81 -35.01 -8.53
N HIS A 1078 -36.92 -34.48 -8.02
CA HIS A 1078 -38.24 -34.52 -8.63
C HIS A 1078 -38.68 -33.09 -8.94
N PHE A 1079 -38.77 -32.73 -10.22
CA PHE A 1079 -39.27 -31.41 -10.63
C PHE A 1079 -40.78 -31.50 -10.91
N VAL A 1080 -41.53 -30.51 -10.41
CA VAL A 1080 -43.00 -30.47 -10.53
C VAL A 1080 -43.43 -29.12 -11.07
N LEU A 1081 -44.23 -29.09 -12.14
CA LEU A 1081 -44.70 -27.85 -12.75
C LEU A 1081 -46.23 -27.76 -12.77
N ASN A 1082 -46.75 -26.58 -12.44
CA ASN A 1082 -48.18 -26.30 -12.56
C ASN A 1082 -48.59 -26.06 -14.03
N LYS A 1083 -47.72 -25.38 -14.81
CA LYS A 1083 -47.87 -25.10 -16.24
C LYS A 1083 -46.68 -25.70 -17.02
N PRO A 1084 -46.65 -27.02 -17.21
CA PRO A 1084 -45.56 -27.66 -17.94
C PRO A 1084 -45.54 -27.29 -19.43
N PRO A 1085 -44.37 -27.15 -20.07
CA PRO A 1085 -44.27 -27.07 -21.52
C PRO A 1085 -44.72 -28.39 -22.19
N PRO A 1086 -45.09 -28.40 -23.48
CA PRO A 1086 -45.62 -29.60 -24.16
C PRO A 1086 -44.73 -30.84 -24.12
N GLN A 1087 -43.41 -30.68 -23.94
CA GLN A 1087 -42.42 -31.77 -23.90
C GLN A 1087 -42.00 -32.15 -22.47
N TRP A 1088 -42.73 -31.72 -21.44
CA TRP A 1088 -42.41 -32.03 -20.05
C TRP A 1088 -42.75 -33.47 -19.70
N THR A 1089 -41.78 -34.21 -19.17
CA THR A 1089 -41.93 -35.63 -18.81
C THR A 1089 -41.86 -35.89 -17.31
N GLU A 1090 -41.79 -34.84 -16.47
CA GLU A 1090 -41.68 -34.97 -15.01
C GLU A 1090 -43.02 -34.65 -14.32
N GLY A 1091 -43.01 -34.32 -13.03
CA GLY A 1091 -44.23 -34.10 -12.24
C GLY A 1091 -45.07 -32.93 -12.75
N VAL A 1092 -46.40 -33.08 -12.69
CA VAL A 1092 -47.39 -32.06 -13.09
C VAL A 1092 -48.34 -31.77 -11.94
N GLY A 1093 -48.61 -30.49 -11.68
CA GLY A 1093 -49.55 -30.02 -10.66
C GLY A 1093 -48.89 -29.63 -9.34
N PHE A 1094 -49.50 -30.01 -8.21
CA PHE A 1094 -49.06 -29.61 -6.87
C PHE A 1094 -48.28 -30.71 -6.16
N VAL A 1095 -47.52 -30.33 -5.12
CA VAL A 1095 -46.93 -31.30 -4.19
C VAL A 1095 -48.04 -31.90 -3.32
N ASP A 1096 -48.54 -33.07 -3.71
CA ASP A 1096 -49.64 -33.76 -3.05
C ASP A 1096 -49.19 -34.98 -2.23
N ALA A 1097 -50.14 -35.64 -1.57
CA ALA A 1097 -49.85 -36.81 -0.74
C ALA A 1097 -49.33 -38.01 -1.54
N ALA A 1098 -49.67 -38.15 -2.82
CA ALA A 1098 -49.23 -39.24 -3.66
C ALA A 1098 -47.77 -39.07 -4.06
N LEU A 1099 -47.39 -37.86 -4.48
CA LEU A 1099 -46.00 -37.52 -4.74
C LEU A 1099 -45.15 -37.71 -3.48
N LEU A 1100 -45.60 -37.21 -2.33
CA LEU A 1100 -44.84 -37.35 -1.08
C LEU A 1100 -44.55 -38.82 -0.72
N ARG A 1101 -45.52 -39.73 -0.91
CA ARG A 1101 -45.32 -41.18 -0.67
C ARG A 1101 -44.25 -41.82 -1.56
N THR A 1102 -44.05 -41.29 -2.77
CA THR A 1102 -43.11 -41.85 -3.75
C THR A 1102 -41.74 -41.17 -3.72
N ALA A 1103 -41.70 -39.87 -3.45
CA ALA A 1103 -40.51 -39.03 -3.55
C ALA A 1103 -39.81 -38.78 -2.20
N VAL A 1104 -40.50 -38.93 -1.07
CA VAL A 1104 -39.91 -38.80 0.28
C VAL A 1104 -39.58 -40.19 0.83
N GLN A 1105 -38.42 -40.33 1.47
CA GLN A 1105 -38.02 -41.58 2.11
C GLN A 1105 -39.03 -42.01 3.20
N ALA A 1106 -39.08 -43.31 3.51
CA ALA A 1106 -39.95 -43.83 4.57
C ALA A 1106 -39.68 -43.17 5.94
N PRO A 1107 -40.71 -42.98 6.79
CA PRO A 1107 -40.56 -42.36 8.11
C PRO A 1107 -39.47 -43.00 8.98
N SER A 1108 -38.53 -42.20 9.49
CA SER A 1108 -37.51 -42.64 10.45
C SER A 1108 -37.00 -41.49 11.33
N ASN A 1109 -36.36 -41.81 12.46
CA ASN A 1109 -35.84 -40.82 13.43
C ASN A 1109 -34.47 -40.21 13.04
N ASP A 1110 -34.01 -40.48 11.83
CA ASP A 1110 -32.78 -39.95 11.23
C ASP A 1110 -33.05 -39.25 9.87
N LEU A 1111 -34.32 -39.05 9.52
CA LEU A 1111 -34.79 -38.34 8.33
C LEU A 1111 -35.21 -36.91 8.69
N LEU A 1112 -34.46 -35.92 8.20
CA LEU A 1112 -34.85 -34.50 8.31
C LEU A 1112 -35.60 -34.07 7.05
N ILE A 1113 -36.82 -33.55 7.23
CA ILE A 1113 -37.63 -32.99 6.15
C ILE A 1113 -37.67 -31.47 6.28
N ALA A 1114 -37.02 -30.76 5.36
CA ALA A 1114 -37.01 -29.30 5.30
C ALA A 1114 -37.91 -28.80 4.19
N ILE A 1115 -38.78 -27.82 4.50
CA ILE A 1115 -39.80 -27.30 3.59
C ILE A 1115 -39.63 -25.78 3.46
N CYS A 1116 -39.60 -25.26 2.23
CA CYS A 1116 -39.63 -23.82 1.98
C CYS A 1116 -40.40 -23.50 0.69
N GLY A 1117 -41.23 -22.47 0.71
CA GLY A 1117 -42.07 -22.07 -0.41
C GLY A 1117 -43.35 -21.36 0.06
N PRO A 1118 -44.39 -21.25 -0.77
CA PRO A 1118 -45.62 -20.56 -0.41
C PRO A 1118 -46.28 -21.13 0.86
N PRO A 1119 -46.82 -20.30 1.78
CA PRO A 1119 -47.40 -20.78 3.05
C PRO A 1119 -48.50 -21.83 2.88
N VAL A 1120 -49.25 -21.77 1.78
CA VAL A 1120 -50.29 -22.77 1.44
C VAL A 1120 -49.66 -24.14 1.19
N MET A 1121 -48.59 -24.20 0.39
CA MET A 1121 -47.85 -25.43 0.11
C MET A 1121 -47.23 -25.99 1.40
N GLN A 1122 -46.59 -25.14 2.20
CA GLN A 1122 -45.97 -25.57 3.45
C GLN A 1122 -46.98 -26.24 4.40
N ARG A 1123 -48.17 -25.64 4.57
CA ARG A 1123 -49.24 -26.21 5.40
C ARG A 1123 -49.75 -27.54 4.85
N ALA A 1124 -50.02 -27.61 3.55
CA ALA A 1124 -50.52 -28.83 2.91
C ALA A 1124 -49.52 -30.00 3.06
N VAL A 1125 -48.24 -29.75 2.82
CA VAL A 1125 -47.17 -30.75 2.95
C VAL A 1125 -47.04 -31.22 4.40
N LYS A 1126 -47.04 -30.31 5.40
CA LYS A 1126 -46.98 -30.69 6.82
C LYS A 1126 -48.16 -31.58 7.23
N ILE A 1127 -49.38 -31.26 6.79
CA ILE A 1127 -50.58 -32.06 7.09
C ILE A 1127 -50.46 -33.45 6.46
N ALA A 1128 -50.04 -33.53 5.19
CA ALA A 1128 -49.88 -34.79 4.50
C ALA A 1128 -48.81 -35.69 5.14
N LEU A 1129 -47.67 -35.13 5.55
CA LEU A 1129 -46.61 -35.88 6.24
C LEU A 1129 -47.04 -36.32 7.64
N ALA A 1130 -47.77 -35.48 8.38
CA ALA A 1130 -48.32 -35.87 9.68
C ALA A 1130 -49.29 -37.06 9.55
N ALA A 1131 -50.18 -37.02 8.56
CA ALA A 1131 -51.12 -38.12 8.26
C ALA A 1131 -50.42 -39.42 7.83
N GLN A 1132 -49.19 -39.33 7.31
CA GLN A 1132 -48.37 -40.46 6.89
C GLN A 1132 -47.43 -40.98 8.00
N GLY A 1133 -47.52 -40.45 9.22
CA GLY A 1133 -46.78 -40.96 10.39
C GLY A 1133 -45.32 -40.49 10.48
N TYR A 1134 -44.95 -39.40 9.80
CA TYR A 1134 -43.60 -38.83 9.91
C TYR A 1134 -43.36 -38.20 11.29
N ASN A 1135 -42.12 -38.29 11.78
CA ASN A 1135 -41.74 -37.65 13.03
C ASN A 1135 -41.78 -36.12 12.89
N MET A 1136 -42.84 -35.50 13.41
CA MET A 1136 -43.04 -34.06 13.34
C MET A 1136 -42.01 -33.25 14.13
N ASN A 1137 -41.11 -33.87 14.89
CA ASN A 1137 -39.93 -33.18 15.43
C ASN A 1137 -38.88 -32.89 14.36
N LEU A 1138 -38.85 -33.67 13.27
CA LEU A 1138 -37.91 -33.59 12.15
C LEU A 1138 -38.54 -33.07 10.85
N VAL A 1139 -39.82 -32.69 10.87
CA VAL A 1139 -40.50 -31.99 9.76
C VAL A 1139 -40.58 -30.49 10.08
N ARG A 1140 -39.89 -29.65 9.30
CA ARG A 1140 -39.74 -28.22 9.58
C ARG A 1140 -39.87 -27.36 8.36
N THR A 1141 -40.52 -26.21 8.53
CA THR A 1141 -40.37 -25.12 7.57
C THR A 1141 -39.14 -24.31 7.94
N VAL A 1142 -38.53 -23.66 6.94
CA VAL A 1142 -37.31 -22.86 7.15
C VAL A 1142 -37.58 -21.62 8.01
N ASP A 1143 -38.83 -21.14 8.06
CA ASP A 1143 -39.30 -19.96 8.77
C ASP A 1143 -39.99 -20.26 10.12
N ASP A 1144 -40.14 -21.54 10.51
CA ASP A 1144 -40.71 -21.91 11.82
C ASP A 1144 -39.86 -21.29 12.97
N PRO A 1145 -40.44 -20.50 13.89
CA PRO A 1145 -39.69 -19.92 15.01
C PRO A 1145 -39.20 -20.99 16.00
N GLU A 1146 -37.95 -20.89 16.43
CA GLU A 1146 -37.43 -21.75 17.51
C GLU A 1146 -38.01 -21.30 18.85
N GLY A 1147 -38.97 -22.05 19.38
CA GLY A 1147 -39.45 -21.90 20.74
C GLY A 1147 -40.77 -21.12 20.88
N VAL A 1148 -41.86 -21.74 20.45
CA VAL A 1148 -43.08 -21.73 21.27
C VAL A 1148 -43.51 -23.18 21.41
N SER A 1149 -43.01 -23.82 22.47
CA SER A 1149 -43.77 -24.86 23.15
C SER A 1149 -45.07 -24.20 23.58
N LYS A 1150 -46.12 -24.27 22.74
CA LYS A 1150 -47.47 -24.08 23.26
C LYS A 1150 -47.72 -25.31 24.12
N ILE A 1151 -47.87 -25.07 25.42
CA ILE A 1151 -48.50 -25.96 26.39
C ILE A 1151 -49.76 -26.56 25.78
#